data_AF-A0A182K9R3-F1
#
_entry.id   AF-A0A182K9R3-F1
#
_cell.length_a   1.000
_cell.length_b   1.000
_cell.length_c   1.000
_cell.angle_alpha   90.00
_cell.angle_beta   90.00
_cell.angle_gamma   90.00
#
_symmetry.space_group_name_H-M   'P 1'
#
loop_
_entity.id
_entity.type
_entity.pdbx_description
1 polymer ?
#
loop_
_entity_poly.entity_id
_entity_poly.type
_entity_poly.pdbx_seq_one_letter_code
_entity_poly.pdbx_strand_id
1 'polypeptide(L)'
;MSTVKRITRNASESAKSPTQIEAFRRNKLRNYAKDKLRNITNTIRMSTSGDEPSAPAGGPPAKKKKKSDPLGTQQCSSASLMASSSHPEMVAFEKLLFVLGRNYFDVGQRLGLDCVPRCVRNITECAQRHASKRSPRTKCVSSMRQANTQDQLLEHRPDQFIEFLNQAIMRQEFIDSELFVAGLQLMLTFNHPSEELRVEYGVGDIVAGTGEALEKCLEHFPPCRWDLRSAYLQIMNGQLDAPCFKRCDQREGLFRNVLHLIELNIETEHEKESNRPGAACAEKRKTRRQASPDDEMMYNYNTWMLTNRMSYDFDRLSREERFQRLFAVLHVLVKLLEMDFAMWILRNPTRTQHNLCNPSRNPLVAQLVWNGDYGSVNLFVKKLFQMFVNVNALQYPAEDISVVARLLNLVTVAVNLSEFQHNDGQIEYPSARDNSVHYARQLWKTLETSGYCSIPLCLRTIRSLRSPFLRLRVVEHLLQKLNRGVNLSNVRCFFQQLLDRCWLECSEQEPDEEGAQQATMYPVLNVQRTRTSRTSEIHQKQYVELLLTGLQAYCDMYQLPAYFREIMVRPLPNASSTSTAVECSPSKRIVVPEAVDDERMIFQGIALNTELVLEYRDDIKYLLLIEQQLKRLESAEERALFHDWLAFLSEVDPSLTTG
;
A
#
# COMPACT_ATOMS: atom_id res chain seq x y z
N MET A 1 -40.87 -18.08 68.82
CA MET A 1 -41.66 -17.09 69.60
C MET A 1 -42.30 -16.10 68.62
N SER A 2 -43.52 -15.63 68.90
CA SER A 2 -44.22 -14.45 68.33
C SER A 2 -44.22 -14.25 66.79
N THR A 3 -45.32 -14.62 66.08
CA THR A 3 -46.52 -13.81 65.70
C THR A 3 -46.37 -13.01 64.38
N VAL A 4 -47.12 -13.30 63.27
CA VAL A 4 -48.55 -12.94 62.98
C VAL A 4 -48.66 -11.42 62.67
N LYS A 5 -49.16 -10.88 61.53
CA LYS A 5 -50.28 -11.22 60.60
C LYS A 5 -50.31 -10.27 59.35
N ARG A 6 -51.01 -10.66 58.24
CA ARG A 6 -51.86 -9.79 57.32
C ARG A 6 -51.19 -8.69 56.43
N ILE A 7 -51.79 -8.15 55.34
CA ILE A 7 -52.81 -8.58 54.32
C ILE A 7 -52.81 -7.63 53.08
N THR A 8 -53.31 -8.09 51.92
CA THR A 8 -53.83 -7.37 50.70
C THR A 8 -53.09 -6.26 49.91
N ARG A 9 -52.93 -6.55 48.61
CA ARG A 9 -53.11 -5.77 47.35
C ARG A 9 -53.57 -4.29 47.30
N ASN A 10 -53.00 -3.61 46.28
CA ASN A 10 -53.54 -2.64 45.29
C ASN A 10 -53.63 -1.13 45.59
N ALA A 11 -52.75 -0.35 44.94
CA ALA A 11 -52.97 0.90 44.15
C ALA A 11 -51.58 1.48 43.77
N SER A 12 -51.08 1.35 42.54
CA SER A 12 -51.29 2.22 41.36
C SER A 12 -50.75 3.65 41.48
N GLU A 13 -49.54 3.90 40.97
CA GLU A 13 -49.12 5.22 40.47
C GLU A 13 -48.15 5.06 39.29
N SER A 14 -48.13 6.04 38.37
CA SER A 14 -47.69 5.86 36.99
C SER A 14 -46.32 6.48 36.68
N ALA A 15 -45.35 5.63 36.32
CA ALA A 15 -44.08 6.07 35.73
C ALA A 15 -44.10 5.92 34.19
N LYS A 16 -43.89 7.02 33.46
CA LYS A 16 -43.76 7.03 32.00
C LYS A 16 -42.42 6.41 31.58
N SER A 17 -42.42 5.48 30.63
CA SER A 17 -41.27 4.65 30.27
C SER A 17 -40.47 5.20 29.06
N PRO A 18 -39.12 5.15 29.08
CA PRO A 18 -38.26 5.63 27.99
C PRO A 18 -38.10 4.63 26.82
N THR A 19 -39.10 3.79 26.57
CA THR A 19 -38.97 2.60 25.70
C THR A 19 -39.13 2.86 24.20
N GLN A 20 -39.68 4.00 23.78
CA GLN A 20 -39.94 4.27 22.35
C GLN A 20 -38.67 4.65 21.56
N ILE A 21 -37.70 5.35 22.15
CA ILE A 21 -36.46 5.76 21.45
C ILE A 21 -35.56 4.55 21.17
N GLU A 22 -35.38 3.64 22.14
CA GLU A 22 -34.64 2.39 21.91
C GLU A 22 -35.34 1.46 20.91
N ALA A 23 -36.66 1.34 20.97
CA ALA A 23 -37.42 0.53 20.03
C ALA A 23 -37.32 1.09 18.60
N PHE A 24 -37.38 2.42 18.44
CA PHE A 24 -37.22 3.09 17.15
C PHE A 24 -35.78 2.93 16.61
N ARG A 25 -34.75 3.11 17.45
CA ARG A 25 -33.35 2.83 17.09
C ARG A 25 -33.14 1.37 16.68
N ARG A 26 -33.64 0.40 17.46
CA ARG A 26 -33.55 -1.04 17.12
C ARG A 26 -34.29 -1.39 15.83
N ASN A 27 -35.47 -0.83 15.55
CA ASN A 27 -36.18 -1.08 14.29
C ASN A 27 -35.52 -0.37 13.08
N LYS A 28 -35.00 0.85 13.24
CA LYS A 28 -34.24 1.53 12.17
C LYS A 28 -32.97 0.74 11.83
N LEU A 29 -32.23 0.26 12.84
CA LEU A 29 -31.10 -0.66 12.70
C LEU A 29 -31.50 -1.99 12.05
N ARG A 30 -32.65 -2.59 12.41
CA ARG A 30 -33.13 -3.86 11.83
C ARG A 30 -33.53 -3.75 10.36
N ASN A 31 -34.06 -2.60 9.96
CA ASN A 31 -34.43 -2.36 8.57
C ASN A 31 -33.19 -1.98 7.73
N TYR A 32 -32.28 -1.14 8.25
CA TYR A 32 -30.95 -0.95 7.63
C TYR A 32 -30.16 -2.26 7.50
N ALA A 33 -30.30 -3.18 8.45
CA ALA A 33 -29.66 -4.49 8.39
C ALA A 33 -30.22 -5.40 7.27
N LYS A 34 -31.37 -5.10 6.67
CA LYS A 34 -31.89 -5.82 5.50
C LYS A 34 -31.34 -5.29 4.17
N ASP A 35 -30.97 -4.03 4.10
CA ASP A 35 -30.27 -3.43 2.93
C ASP A 35 -28.74 -3.64 2.97
N LYS A 36 -28.22 -4.27 4.02
CA LYS A 36 -26.80 -4.64 4.11
C LYS A 36 -26.40 -5.58 2.95
N LEU A 37 -25.18 -5.35 2.45
CA LEU A 37 -24.43 -6.17 1.48
C LEU A 37 -24.72 -5.92 0.00
N ARG A 38 -24.48 -4.69 -0.50
CA ARG A 38 -23.99 -4.51 -1.89
C ARG A 38 -22.49 -4.84 -1.96
N ASN A 39 -22.17 -6.13 -1.92
CA ASN A 39 -20.81 -6.59 -2.23
C ASN A 39 -20.50 -6.30 -3.72
N ILE A 40 -19.23 -6.22 -4.12
CA ILE A 40 -18.83 -6.04 -5.55
C ILE A 40 -19.31 -7.23 -6.41
N THR A 41 -19.62 -8.37 -5.79
CA THR A 41 -20.28 -9.53 -6.43
C THR A 41 -21.80 -9.41 -6.53
N ASN A 42 -22.44 -8.49 -5.81
CA ASN A 42 -23.90 -8.29 -5.82
C ASN A 42 -24.36 -7.20 -6.81
N THR A 43 -23.50 -6.29 -7.26
CA THR A 43 -23.77 -5.43 -8.43
C THR A 43 -24.08 -6.25 -9.68
N ILE A 44 -23.45 -7.42 -9.85
CA ILE A 44 -23.69 -8.34 -10.97
C ILE A 44 -25.13 -8.89 -11.00
N ARG A 45 -25.80 -9.05 -9.83
CA ARG A 45 -27.17 -9.59 -9.78
C ARG A 45 -28.26 -8.59 -10.16
N MET A 46 -28.01 -7.29 -10.02
CA MET A 46 -29.02 -6.24 -10.26
C MET A 46 -28.93 -5.65 -11.69
N SER A 47 -27.87 -5.93 -12.44
CA SER A 47 -27.68 -5.42 -13.81
C SER A 47 -28.21 -6.33 -14.92
N THR A 48 -28.73 -7.53 -14.60
CA THR A 48 -29.16 -8.52 -15.60
C THR A 48 -30.59 -9.03 -15.39
N SER A 49 -31.42 -8.33 -14.62
CA SER A 49 -32.84 -8.64 -14.41
C SER A 49 -33.76 -7.77 -15.28
N GLY A 50 -33.32 -7.49 -16.52
CA GLY A 50 -34.00 -6.57 -17.45
C GLY A 50 -34.35 -7.16 -18.82
N ASP A 51 -33.64 -8.21 -19.27
CA ASP A 51 -33.79 -8.78 -20.61
C ASP A 51 -33.89 -10.33 -20.56
N GLU A 52 -35.10 -10.86 -20.68
CA GLU A 52 -35.33 -12.23 -21.16
C GLU A 52 -36.09 -12.18 -22.51
N PRO A 53 -35.60 -12.83 -23.58
CA PRO A 53 -36.30 -12.90 -24.85
C PRO A 53 -37.45 -13.92 -24.80
N SER A 54 -38.58 -13.56 -25.41
CA SER A 54 -39.83 -14.34 -25.38
C SER A 54 -39.95 -15.34 -26.54
N ALA A 55 -40.30 -16.60 -26.23
CA ALA A 55 -40.76 -17.63 -27.18
C ALA A 55 -41.56 -18.73 -26.42
N PRO A 56 -42.39 -19.58 -27.06
CA PRO A 56 -43.78 -19.72 -26.58
C PRO A 56 -44.32 -21.14 -26.29
N ALA A 57 -45.52 -21.15 -25.70
CA ALA A 57 -46.59 -22.16 -25.79
C ALA A 57 -46.39 -23.58 -25.20
N GLY A 58 -47.17 -23.90 -24.16
CA GLY A 58 -47.42 -25.27 -23.65
C GLY A 58 -48.39 -25.26 -22.47
N GLY A 59 -49.64 -25.69 -22.69
CA GLY A 59 -50.78 -25.51 -21.75
C GLY A 59 -50.90 -26.52 -20.59
N PRO A 60 -51.85 -26.31 -19.65
CA PRO A 60 -51.85 -26.87 -18.29
C PRO A 60 -52.99 -27.91 -18.09
N PRO A 61 -53.43 -28.34 -16.86
CA PRO A 61 -54.08 -27.53 -15.79
C PRO A 61 -53.61 -27.98 -14.37
N ALA A 62 -54.23 -27.77 -13.19
CA ALA A 62 -55.52 -27.21 -12.74
C ALA A 62 -55.53 -26.82 -11.24
N LYS A 63 -56.54 -26.03 -10.80
CA LYS A 63 -57.07 -25.85 -9.40
C LYS A 63 -56.19 -25.00 -8.42
N LYS A 64 -56.72 -24.04 -7.65
CA LYS A 64 -58.12 -23.57 -7.41
C LYS A 64 -58.20 -22.09 -6.94
N LYS A 65 -59.28 -21.39 -7.32
CA LYS A 65 -59.67 -19.96 -7.09
C LYS A 65 -59.93 -19.50 -5.63
N LYS A 66 -59.72 -18.19 -5.39
CA LYS A 66 -60.72 -17.21 -4.85
C LYS A 66 -60.25 -15.73 -5.08
N LYS A 67 -60.77 -15.00 -6.10
CA LYS A 67 -61.72 -13.85 -6.04
C LYS A 67 -61.22 -12.62 -5.22
N SER A 68 -60.79 -11.48 -5.80
CA SER A 68 -61.51 -10.38 -6.54
C SER A 68 -62.20 -9.37 -5.60
N ASP A 69 -61.74 -8.12 -5.37
CA ASP A 69 -61.76 -6.87 -6.21
C ASP A 69 -62.71 -5.82 -5.54
N PRO A 70 -62.76 -4.51 -5.90
CA PRO A 70 -61.68 -3.53 -6.14
C PRO A 70 -61.95 -2.13 -5.51
N LEU A 71 -61.04 -1.16 -5.76
CA LEU A 71 -61.22 0.33 -5.71
C LEU A 71 -61.55 1.05 -4.38
N GLY A 72 -60.81 2.13 -4.11
CA GLY A 72 -61.04 3.04 -2.97
C GLY A 72 -60.03 4.19 -2.90
N THR A 73 -60.19 5.20 -3.76
CA THR A 73 -59.35 6.40 -3.77
C THR A 73 -59.62 7.26 -2.54
N GLN A 74 -58.64 7.43 -1.65
CA GLN A 74 -58.65 8.53 -0.69
C GLN A 74 -57.23 9.02 -0.37
N GLN A 75 -56.96 10.26 -0.77
CA GLN A 75 -55.84 11.05 -0.25
C GLN A 75 -56.09 11.33 1.24
N CYS A 76 -55.07 11.16 2.08
CA CYS A 76 -54.98 11.87 3.36
C CYS A 76 -53.53 11.86 3.91
N SER A 77 -52.80 12.92 3.59
CA SER A 77 -51.89 13.63 4.51
C SER A 77 -51.17 12.83 5.62
N SER A 78 -49.93 12.42 5.34
CA SER A 78 -48.93 12.09 6.39
C SER A 78 -47.52 12.63 6.08
N ALA A 79 -47.39 13.57 5.15
CA ALA A 79 -46.12 14.17 4.72
C ALA A 79 -45.66 15.39 5.57
N SER A 80 -46.31 15.69 6.70
CA SER A 80 -46.16 16.97 7.42
C SER A 80 -45.62 16.86 8.86
N LEU A 81 -45.03 15.73 9.26
CA LEU A 81 -44.56 15.49 10.65
C LEU A 81 -43.16 14.86 10.77
N MET A 82 -42.33 14.91 9.72
CA MET A 82 -40.95 14.38 9.74
C MET A 82 -39.86 15.48 9.74
N ALA A 83 -40.25 16.75 9.78
CA ALA A 83 -39.35 17.91 9.73
C ALA A 83 -39.19 18.60 11.10
N SER A 84 -38.88 17.84 12.15
CA SER A 84 -38.52 18.40 13.47
C SER A 84 -37.62 17.46 14.27
N SER A 85 -36.56 18.03 14.86
CA SER A 85 -35.55 17.42 15.74
C SER A 85 -34.62 16.34 15.15
N SER A 86 -33.83 16.70 14.13
CA SER A 86 -32.49 16.12 13.99
C SER A 86 -31.58 16.70 15.09
N HIS A 87 -31.31 15.93 16.15
CA HIS A 87 -30.31 16.34 17.14
C HIS A 87 -28.94 16.51 16.46
N PRO A 88 -28.14 17.54 16.80
CA PRO A 88 -26.84 17.79 16.15
C PRO A 88 -25.86 16.61 16.30
N GLU A 89 -25.99 15.83 17.38
CA GLU A 89 -25.21 14.61 17.60
C GLU A 89 -25.52 13.49 16.61
N MET A 90 -26.77 13.37 16.14
CA MET A 90 -27.14 12.41 15.09
C MET A 90 -26.49 12.78 13.75
N VAL A 91 -26.43 14.08 13.44
CA VAL A 91 -25.79 14.59 12.22
C VAL A 91 -24.28 14.35 12.25
N ALA A 92 -23.62 14.59 13.41
CA ALA A 92 -22.21 14.28 13.58
C ALA A 92 -21.92 12.77 13.43
N PHE A 93 -22.75 11.91 14.02
CA PHE A 93 -22.65 10.45 13.89
C PHE A 93 -22.78 9.99 12.43
N GLU A 94 -23.78 10.47 11.69
CA GLU A 94 -24.02 10.09 10.29
C GLU A 94 -22.88 10.58 9.37
N LYS A 95 -22.36 11.80 9.60
CA LYS A 95 -21.19 12.33 8.88
C LYS A 95 -19.90 11.54 9.17
N LEU A 96 -19.67 11.13 10.42
CA LEU A 96 -18.50 10.32 10.77
C LEU A 96 -18.56 8.92 10.12
N LEU A 97 -19.75 8.30 10.12
CA LEU A 97 -19.99 7.02 9.48
C LEU A 97 -19.70 7.07 7.97
N PHE A 98 -20.12 8.15 7.31
CA PHE A 98 -19.85 8.41 5.89
C PHE A 98 -18.34 8.49 5.61
N VAL A 99 -17.59 9.32 6.35
CA VAL A 99 -16.14 9.51 6.14
C VAL A 99 -15.35 8.23 6.37
N LEU A 100 -15.61 7.52 7.48
CA LEU A 100 -14.89 6.30 7.80
C LEU A 100 -15.31 5.13 6.89
N GLY A 101 -16.57 5.09 6.48
CA GLY A 101 -17.06 4.14 5.48
C GLY A 101 -16.43 4.34 4.10
N ARG A 102 -16.18 5.60 3.70
CA ARG A 102 -15.46 5.94 2.46
C ARG A 102 -13.98 5.61 2.55
N ASN A 103 -13.29 6.04 3.63
CA ASN A 103 -11.87 5.77 3.85
C ASN A 103 -11.54 4.25 3.89
N TYR A 104 -12.43 3.43 4.46
CA TYR A 104 -12.27 1.97 4.43
C TYR A 104 -12.08 1.40 3.02
N PHE A 105 -12.72 2.01 2.02
CA PHE A 105 -12.64 1.65 0.61
C PHE A 105 -11.64 2.47 -0.22
N ASP A 106 -11.01 3.50 0.34
CA ASP A 106 -9.92 4.23 -0.33
C ASP A 106 -8.62 3.41 -0.29
N VAL A 107 -8.57 2.38 -1.13
CA VAL A 107 -7.38 1.55 -1.31
C VAL A 107 -6.21 2.31 -1.95
N GLY A 108 -6.47 3.47 -2.57
CA GLY A 108 -5.43 4.33 -3.13
C GLY A 108 -4.63 4.99 -2.02
N GLN A 109 -5.31 5.71 -1.12
CA GLN A 109 -4.69 6.32 0.06
C GLN A 109 -4.14 5.25 1.01
N ARG A 110 -4.92 4.20 1.31
CA ARG A 110 -4.52 3.16 2.28
C ARG A 110 -3.26 2.41 1.89
N LEU A 111 -3.11 2.03 0.63
CA LEU A 111 -1.90 1.37 0.13
C LEU A 111 -0.83 2.38 -0.30
N GLY A 112 -1.13 3.68 -0.31
CA GLY A 112 -0.23 4.73 -0.75
C GLY A 112 0.23 4.51 -2.19
N LEU A 113 -0.71 4.28 -3.12
CA LEU A 113 -0.41 3.90 -4.50
C LEU A 113 0.03 5.11 -5.33
N ASP A 114 1.21 5.03 -5.92
CA ASP A 114 1.69 6.05 -6.87
C ASP A 114 0.82 6.09 -8.14
N CYS A 115 0.38 4.92 -8.60
CA CYS A 115 -0.49 4.74 -9.76
C CYS A 115 -1.74 3.91 -9.39
N VAL A 116 -2.87 4.57 -9.14
CA VAL A 116 -4.14 3.89 -8.82
C VAL A 116 -4.62 3.04 -10.02
N PRO A 117 -4.79 1.71 -9.88
CA PRO A 117 -5.17 0.82 -10.98
C PRO A 117 -6.51 1.18 -11.60
N ARG A 118 -6.65 1.05 -12.94
CA ARG A 118 -7.90 1.35 -13.67
C ARG A 118 -9.12 0.62 -13.10
N CYS A 119 -8.94 -0.60 -12.60
CA CYS A 119 -9.99 -1.42 -11.98
C CYS A 119 -10.53 -0.86 -10.65
N VAL A 120 -9.75 -0.03 -9.94
CA VAL A 120 -10.21 0.69 -8.73
C VAL A 120 -11.08 1.89 -9.13
N ARG A 121 -10.77 2.56 -10.25
CA ARG A 121 -11.55 3.70 -10.77
C ARG A 121 -12.91 3.28 -11.32
N ASN A 122 -13.02 2.11 -11.96
CA ASN A 122 -14.30 1.55 -12.42
C ASN A 122 -14.52 0.12 -11.91
N ILE A 123 -14.98 0.03 -10.66
CA ILE A 123 -15.23 -1.24 -9.98
C ILE A 123 -16.40 -2.03 -10.60
N THR A 124 -17.41 -1.35 -11.15
CA THR A 124 -18.55 -2.02 -11.79
C THR A 124 -18.10 -2.75 -13.06
N GLU A 125 -17.31 -2.10 -13.90
CA GLU A 125 -16.72 -2.72 -15.10
C GLU A 125 -15.76 -3.86 -14.73
N CYS A 126 -14.88 -3.65 -13.74
CA CYS A 126 -13.99 -4.71 -13.24
C CYS A 126 -14.79 -5.93 -12.72
N ALA A 127 -15.91 -5.72 -12.02
CA ALA A 127 -16.76 -6.81 -11.56
C ALA A 127 -17.33 -7.64 -12.73
N GLN A 128 -17.79 -6.96 -13.79
CA GLN A 128 -18.39 -7.58 -14.98
C GLN A 128 -17.34 -8.26 -15.89
N ARG A 129 -16.18 -7.65 -16.10
CA ARG A 129 -15.15 -8.08 -17.07
C ARG A 129 -14.05 -8.96 -16.46
N HIS A 130 -13.68 -8.76 -15.20
CA HIS A 130 -12.51 -9.42 -14.59
C HIS A 130 -12.87 -10.33 -13.40
N ALA A 131 -13.79 -9.92 -12.52
CA ALA A 131 -14.13 -10.70 -11.33
C ALA A 131 -15.07 -11.88 -11.61
N SER A 132 -15.93 -11.75 -12.63
CA SER A 132 -16.97 -12.73 -12.93
C SER A 132 -16.41 -13.97 -13.62
N LYS A 133 -16.67 -15.16 -13.09
CA LYS A 133 -16.38 -16.43 -13.77
C LYS A 133 -17.16 -16.65 -15.08
N ARG A 134 -18.12 -15.76 -15.39
CA ARG A 134 -18.84 -15.74 -16.69
C ARG A 134 -18.08 -14.95 -17.77
N SER A 135 -17.10 -14.14 -17.39
CA SER A 135 -16.26 -13.41 -18.33
C SER A 135 -15.42 -14.40 -19.16
N PRO A 136 -15.15 -14.12 -20.45
CA PRO A 136 -14.30 -14.98 -21.27
C PRO A 136 -12.93 -15.14 -20.61
N ARG A 137 -12.36 -16.35 -20.70
CA ARG A 137 -10.98 -16.61 -20.29
C ARG A 137 -10.03 -15.71 -21.08
N THR A 138 -8.98 -15.29 -20.41
CA THR A 138 -7.87 -14.57 -20.99
C THR A 138 -7.20 -15.44 -22.05
N LYS A 139 -6.96 -14.86 -23.23
CA LYS A 139 -6.21 -15.53 -24.29
C LYS A 139 -4.74 -15.50 -23.90
N CYS A 140 -4.08 -16.65 -23.84
CA CYS A 140 -2.63 -16.72 -23.64
C CYS A 140 -1.90 -16.87 -24.97
N VAL A 141 -0.61 -16.54 -24.99
CA VAL A 141 0.30 -16.94 -26.07
C VAL A 141 0.35 -18.48 -26.16
N SER A 142 0.40 -19.04 -27.37
CA SER A 142 0.47 -20.50 -27.55
C SER A 142 1.86 -21.06 -27.23
N SER A 143 1.95 -22.29 -26.75
CA SER A 143 3.22 -22.91 -26.31
C SER A 143 4.31 -22.95 -27.39
N MET A 144 3.94 -23.13 -28.66
CA MET A 144 4.88 -23.01 -29.78
C MET A 144 5.45 -21.59 -29.91
N ARG A 145 4.63 -20.55 -29.71
CA ARG A 145 5.10 -19.17 -29.71
C ARG A 145 5.88 -18.81 -28.45
N GLN A 146 5.55 -19.40 -27.29
CA GLN A 146 6.32 -19.25 -26.04
C GLN A 146 7.74 -19.80 -26.23
N ALA A 147 7.88 -21.06 -26.67
CA ALA A 147 9.17 -21.70 -26.93
C ALA A 147 10.02 -20.90 -27.93
N ASN A 148 9.48 -20.60 -29.12
CA ASN A 148 10.18 -19.80 -30.13
C ASN A 148 10.63 -18.40 -29.62
N THR A 149 9.94 -17.83 -28.63
CA THR A 149 10.30 -16.54 -28.01
C THR A 149 11.38 -16.72 -26.95
N GLN A 150 11.39 -17.82 -26.20
CA GLN A 150 12.50 -18.18 -25.31
C GLN A 150 13.79 -18.44 -26.12
N ASP A 151 13.66 -19.09 -27.30
CA ASP A 151 14.78 -19.33 -28.22
C ASP A 151 15.44 -18.03 -28.69
N GLN A 152 14.69 -16.92 -28.87
CA GLN A 152 15.27 -15.61 -29.19
C GLN A 152 16.29 -15.13 -28.13
N LEU A 153 16.06 -15.46 -26.85
CA LEU A 153 17.04 -15.14 -25.80
C LEU A 153 18.29 -16.03 -25.94
N LEU A 154 18.12 -17.32 -26.22
CA LEU A 154 19.23 -18.25 -26.47
C LEU A 154 20.07 -17.86 -27.72
N GLU A 155 19.40 -17.33 -28.75
CA GLU A 155 20.00 -16.77 -29.97
C GLU A 155 20.57 -15.35 -29.80
N HIS A 156 20.54 -14.80 -28.57
CA HIS A 156 21.03 -13.46 -28.23
C HIS A 156 20.33 -12.29 -28.96
N ARG A 157 19.00 -12.39 -29.16
CA ARG A 157 18.13 -11.35 -29.77
C ARG A 157 17.08 -10.79 -28.78
N PRO A 158 17.51 -10.01 -27.76
CA PRO A 158 16.62 -9.47 -26.73
C PRO A 158 15.66 -8.39 -27.24
N ASP A 159 16.03 -7.69 -28.32
CA ASP A 159 15.21 -6.73 -29.05
C ASP A 159 13.95 -7.40 -29.64
N GLN A 160 14.13 -8.53 -30.33
CA GLN A 160 13.03 -9.30 -30.92
C GLN A 160 12.12 -9.91 -29.86
N PHE A 161 12.69 -10.30 -28.71
CA PHE A 161 11.93 -10.74 -27.54
C PHE A 161 11.02 -9.62 -27.02
N ILE A 162 11.54 -8.41 -26.81
CA ILE A 162 10.75 -7.25 -26.37
C ILE A 162 9.68 -6.88 -27.40
N GLU A 163 10.01 -6.89 -28.69
CA GLU A 163 9.04 -6.64 -29.75
C GLU A 163 7.91 -7.67 -29.71
N PHE A 164 8.24 -8.95 -29.55
CA PHE A 164 7.26 -10.02 -29.42
C PHE A 164 6.32 -9.81 -28.21
N LEU A 165 6.87 -9.46 -27.03
CA LEU A 165 6.05 -9.20 -25.84
C LEU A 165 5.05 -8.08 -26.11
N ASN A 166 5.51 -6.97 -26.69
CA ASN A 166 4.64 -5.84 -27.05
C ASN A 166 3.60 -6.23 -28.10
N GLN A 167 3.97 -6.99 -29.14
CA GLN A 167 3.02 -7.50 -30.13
C GLN A 167 1.96 -8.44 -29.51
N ALA A 168 2.33 -9.29 -28.54
CA ALA A 168 1.39 -10.17 -27.84
C ALA A 168 0.38 -9.36 -27.00
N ILE A 169 0.86 -8.37 -26.22
CA ILE A 169 0.01 -7.47 -25.44
C ILE A 169 -0.95 -6.70 -26.34
N MET A 170 -0.47 -6.16 -27.47
CA MET A 170 -1.30 -5.47 -28.48
C MET A 170 -2.36 -6.40 -29.10
N ARG A 171 -2.05 -7.70 -29.29
CA ARG A 171 -3.01 -8.74 -29.73
C ARG A 171 -3.99 -9.19 -28.64
N GLN A 172 -3.96 -8.58 -27.45
CA GLN A 172 -4.72 -8.99 -26.26
C GLN A 172 -4.42 -10.44 -25.85
N GLU A 173 -3.17 -10.85 -26.01
CA GLU A 173 -2.63 -12.14 -25.55
C GLU A 173 -1.77 -11.94 -24.30
N PHE A 174 -2.12 -12.62 -23.21
CA PHE A 174 -1.31 -12.67 -22.01
C PHE A 174 -0.04 -13.51 -22.28
N ILE A 175 1.13 -12.95 -21.95
CA ILE A 175 2.44 -13.54 -22.24
C ILE A 175 2.76 -14.80 -21.41
N ASP A 176 1.96 -15.06 -20.38
CA ASP A 176 2.11 -16.17 -19.43
C ASP A 176 3.30 -16.03 -18.47
N SER A 177 3.31 -16.87 -17.43
CA SER A 177 4.27 -16.80 -16.34
C SER A 177 5.72 -17.01 -16.79
N GLU A 178 5.97 -17.95 -17.70
CA GLU A 178 7.31 -18.26 -18.20
C GLU A 178 7.97 -17.08 -18.92
N LEU A 179 7.29 -16.45 -19.89
CA LEU A 179 7.84 -15.29 -20.61
C LEU A 179 7.98 -14.06 -19.70
N PHE A 180 7.09 -13.91 -18.71
CA PHE A 180 7.19 -12.83 -17.73
C PHE A 180 8.44 -13.00 -16.84
N VAL A 181 8.69 -14.22 -16.33
CA VAL A 181 9.90 -14.54 -15.55
C VAL A 181 11.17 -14.42 -16.41
N ALA A 182 11.14 -14.88 -17.66
CA ALA A 182 12.25 -14.71 -18.60
C ALA A 182 12.58 -13.23 -18.86
N GLY A 183 11.57 -12.35 -18.96
CA GLY A 183 11.76 -10.90 -19.07
C GLY A 183 12.41 -10.29 -17.82
N LEU A 184 11.95 -10.66 -16.62
CA LEU A 184 12.59 -10.20 -15.38
C LEU A 184 14.03 -10.70 -15.25
N GLN A 185 14.31 -11.94 -15.67
CA GLN A 185 15.66 -12.48 -15.73
C GLN A 185 16.55 -11.76 -16.76
N LEU A 186 16.01 -11.39 -17.93
CA LEU A 186 16.72 -10.60 -18.93
C LEU A 186 17.16 -9.24 -18.37
N MET A 187 16.26 -8.53 -17.69
CA MET A 187 16.58 -7.26 -17.02
C MET A 187 17.77 -7.41 -16.06
N LEU A 188 17.79 -8.47 -15.25
CA LEU A 188 18.88 -8.75 -14.30
C LEU A 188 20.20 -9.15 -14.97
N THR A 189 20.18 -9.82 -16.13
CA THR A 189 21.37 -10.50 -16.66
C THR A 189 22.00 -9.86 -17.89
N PHE A 190 21.25 -9.06 -18.66
CA PHE A 190 21.70 -8.51 -19.94
C PHE A 190 22.97 -7.64 -19.83
N ASN A 191 24.13 -8.15 -20.25
CA ASN A 191 25.37 -7.37 -20.26
C ASN A 191 25.50 -6.50 -21.52
N HIS A 192 26.47 -5.58 -21.53
CA HIS A 192 26.74 -4.74 -22.71
C HIS A 192 27.06 -5.60 -23.95
N PRO A 193 26.48 -5.30 -25.12
CA PRO A 193 26.96 -5.86 -26.37
C PRO A 193 28.39 -5.39 -26.63
N SER A 194 29.20 -6.25 -27.27
CA SER A 194 30.50 -5.80 -27.77
C SER A 194 30.31 -4.80 -28.92
N GLU A 195 31.13 -3.74 -28.92
CA GLU A 195 31.20 -2.75 -30.00
C GLU A 195 31.44 -3.40 -31.37
N GLU A 196 32.10 -4.56 -31.39
CA GLU A 196 32.38 -5.31 -32.63
C GLU A 196 31.13 -5.97 -33.24
N LEU A 197 30.10 -6.26 -32.43
CA LEU A 197 28.85 -6.88 -32.90
C LEU A 197 27.95 -5.90 -33.66
N ARG A 198 28.17 -4.57 -33.52
CA ARG A 198 27.42 -3.50 -34.21
C ARG A 198 25.89 -3.64 -34.09
N VAL A 199 25.40 -4.04 -32.93
CA VAL A 199 23.95 -4.10 -32.67
C VAL A 199 23.36 -2.68 -32.56
N GLU A 200 22.10 -2.52 -32.97
CA GLU A 200 21.44 -1.21 -33.06
C GLU A 200 20.75 -0.75 -31.75
N TYR A 201 20.82 -1.55 -30.69
CA TYR A 201 20.15 -1.31 -29.40
C TYR A 201 21.13 -1.17 -28.22
N GLY A 202 20.82 -0.28 -27.27
CA GLY A 202 21.57 -0.11 -26.03
C GLY A 202 21.07 -0.97 -24.87
N VAL A 203 21.91 -1.12 -23.83
CA VAL A 203 21.54 -1.82 -22.58
C VAL A 203 20.35 -1.15 -21.89
N GLY A 204 20.31 0.19 -21.87
CA GLY A 204 19.19 0.95 -21.32
C GLY A 204 17.88 0.60 -22.02
N ASP A 205 17.87 0.54 -23.35
CA ASP A 205 16.69 0.26 -24.17
C ASP A 205 16.14 -1.15 -23.90
N ILE A 206 17.03 -2.15 -23.79
CA ILE A 206 16.65 -3.53 -23.48
C ILE A 206 16.06 -3.65 -22.07
N VAL A 207 16.73 -3.10 -21.05
CA VAL A 207 16.27 -3.21 -19.66
C VAL A 207 14.98 -2.42 -19.43
N ALA A 208 14.93 -1.16 -19.88
CA ALA A 208 13.75 -0.30 -19.74
C ALA A 208 12.58 -0.80 -20.60
N GLY A 209 12.82 -1.15 -21.86
CA GLY A 209 11.81 -1.67 -22.78
C GLY A 209 11.21 -3.00 -22.32
N THR A 210 12.00 -3.87 -21.68
CA THR A 210 11.48 -5.09 -21.03
C THR A 210 10.61 -4.73 -19.83
N GLY A 211 11.09 -3.86 -18.92
CA GLY A 211 10.32 -3.40 -17.77
C GLY A 211 8.97 -2.78 -18.17
N GLU A 212 8.98 -1.87 -19.14
CA GLU A 212 7.77 -1.29 -19.71
C GLU A 212 6.81 -2.33 -20.30
N ALA A 213 7.32 -3.33 -21.04
CA ALA A 213 6.47 -4.37 -21.63
C ALA A 213 5.78 -5.20 -20.52
N LEU A 214 6.51 -5.55 -19.46
CA LEU A 214 5.96 -6.29 -18.32
C LEU A 214 4.94 -5.44 -17.53
N GLU A 215 5.20 -4.15 -17.34
CA GLU A 215 4.23 -3.25 -16.72
C GLU A 215 2.98 -3.04 -17.57
N LYS A 216 3.12 -2.87 -18.90
CA LYS A 216 2.00 -2.83 -19.84
C LYS A 216 1.21 -4.13 -19.81
N CYS A 217 1.86 -5.29 -19.62
CA CYS A 217 1.19 -6.56 -19.42
C CYS A 217 0.32 -6.55 -18.15
N LEU A 218 0.82 -6.06 -17.01
CA LEU A 218 0.03 -5.95 -15.78
C LEU A 218 -1.21 -5.04 -15.94
N GLU A 219 -1.10 -3.97 -16.73
CA GLU A 219 -2.22 -3.05 -16.96
C GLU A 219 -3.32 -3.61 -17.87
N HIS A 220 -2.94 -4.36 -18.92
CA HIS A 220 -3.89 -5.02 -19.83
C HIS A 220 -4.47 -6.31 -19.23
N PHE A 221 -3.69 -7.00 -18.41
CA PHE A 221 -4.05 -8.26 -17.76
C PHE A 221 -3.94 -8.11 -16.23
N PRO A 222 -4.80 -7.33 -15.58
CA PRO A 222 -4.67 -7.08 -14.14
C PRO A 222 -4.84 -8.38 -13.33
N PRO A 223 -4.10 -8.57 -12.21
CA PRO A 223 -4.18 -9.75 -11.35
C PRO A 223 -5.58 -10.02 -10.77
N CYS A 224 -6.46 -9.02 -10.83
CA CYS A 224 -7.86 -9.15 -10.49
C CYS A 224 -8.68 -10.01 -11.49
N ARG A 225 -8.15 -10.42 -12.65
CA ARG A 225 -8.84 -11.36 -13.54
C ARG A 225 -8.94 -12.74 -12.89
N TRP A 226 -10.15 -13.31 -12.88
CA TRP A 226 -10.50 -14.50 -12.09
C TRP A 226 -9.68 -15.75 -12.43
N ASP A 227 -9.13 -15.80 -13.64
CA ASP A 227 -8.39 -16.90 -14.25
C ASP A 227 -6.87 -16.74 -14.21
N LEU A 228 -6.34 -15.52 -13.98
CA LEU A 228 -4.89 -15.24 -14.02
C LEU A 228 -4.18 -15.40 -12.68
N ARG A 229 -4.90 -15.56 -11.58
CA ARG A 229 -4.30 -15.66 -10.23
C ARG A 229 -3.20 -16.73 -10.13
N SER A 230 -3.37 -17.87 -10.77
CA SER A 230 -2.37 -18.95 -10.77
C SER A 230 -1.11 -18.55 -11.53
N ALA A 231 -1.22 -17.84 -12.66
CA ALA A 231 -0.07 -17.37 -13.42
C ALA A 231 0.73 -16.32 -12.63
N TYR A 232 0.05 -15.38 -11.94
CA TYR A 232 0.74 -14.42 -11.08
C TYR A 232 1.43 -15.07 -9.87
N LEU A 233 0.82 -16.11 -9.29
CA LEU A 233 1.50 -16.90 -8.25
C LEU A 233 2.73 -17.64 -8.80
N GLN A 234 2.66 -18.17 -10.02
CA GLN A 234 3.81 -18.78 -10.71
C GLN A 234 4.92 -17.76 -11.01
N ILE A 235 4.58 -16.51 -11.36
CA ILE A 235 5.57 -15.43 -11.55
C ILE A 235 6.32 -15.14 -10.25
N MET A 236 5.59 -14.94 -9.14
CA MET A 236 6.22 -14.64 -7.84
C MET A 236 7.09 -15.79 -7.32
N ASN A 237 6.69 -17.03 -7.62
CA ASN A 237 7.39 -18.27 -7.28
C ASN A 237 8.31 -18.77 -8.42
N GLY A 238 8.57 -17.95 -9.44
CA GLY A 238 9.35 -18.33 -10.62
C GLY A 238 10.80 -18.69 -10.27
N GLN A 239 11.47 -19.41 -11.15
CA GLN A 239 12.88 -19.77 -10.97
C GLN A 239 13.80 -18.82 -11.74
N LEU A 240 15.00 -18.61 -11.22
CA LEU A 240 16.07 -17.85 -11.86
C LEU A 240 17.03 -18.85 -12.50
N ASP A 241 16.70 -19.28 -13.70
CA ASP A 241 17.39 -20.35 -14.45
C ASP A 241 18.80 -19.96 -14.95
N ALA A 242 19.13 -18.67 -15.00
CA ALA A 242 20.43 -18.20 -15.48
C ALA A 242 21.58 -18.73 -14.60
N PRO A 243 22.71 -19.20 -15.17
CA PRO A 243 23.77 -19.88 -14.40
C PRO A 243 24.37 -19.09 -13.23
N CYS A 244 24.36 -17.75 -13.26
CA CYS A 244 24.81 -16.87 -12.17
C CYS A 244 23.93 -16.99 -10.90
N PHE A 245 22.68 -17.45 -11.02
CA PHE A 245 21.75 -17.58 -9.91
C PHE A 245 21.72 -19.00 -9.29
N LYS A 246 22.66 -19.88 -9.63
CA LYS A 246 22.83 -21.20 -8.99
C LYS A 246 23.04 -21.15 -7.47
N ARG A 247 23.45 -20.00 -6.94
CA ARG A 247 23.61 -19.72 -5.50
C ARG A 247 22.29 -19.34 -4.79
N CYS A 248 21.24 -19.01 -5.52
CA CYS A 248 19.92 -18.70 -4.98
C CYS A 248 19.12 -19.98 -4.71
N ASP A 249 18.28 -20.00 -3.67
CA ASP A 249 17.39 -21.14 -3.44
C ASP A 249 16.18 -21.04 -4.37
N GLN A 250 16.17 -21.87 -5.41
CA GLN A 250 15.09 -21.93 -6.40
C GLN A 250 13.74 -22.37 -5.80
N ARG A 251 13.71 -22.84 -4.54
CA ARG A 251 12.48 -23.18 -3.80
C ARG A 251 11.82 -21.98 -3.13
N GLU A 252 12.59 -20.93 -2.82
CA GLU A 252 12.07 -19.68 -2.22
C GLU A 252 11.39 -18.78 -3.27
N GLY A 253 11.66 -19.01 -4.55
CA GLY A 253 11.02 -18.32 -5.68
C GLY A 253 11.59 -16.93 -5.97
N LEU A 254 11.29 -16.43 -7.17
CA LEU A 254 11.82 -15.20 -7.77
C LEU A 254 11.78 -14.01 -6.81
N PHE A 255 10.61 -13.73 -6.21
CA PHE A 255 10.43 -12.56 -5.36
C PHE A 255 11.35 -12.57 -4.13
N ARG A 256 11.51 -13.73 -3.48
CA ARG A 256 12.39 -13.87 -2.31
C ARG A 256 13.86 -13.86 -2.72
N ASN A 257 14.20 -14.45 -3.85
CA ASN A 257 15.56 -14.42 -4.39
C ASN A 257 16.00 -13.00 -4.80
N VAL A 258 15.13 -12.18 -5.38
CA VAL A 258 15.41 -10.76 -5.67
C VAL A 258 15.70 -9.99 -4.37
N LEU A 259 14.87 -10.16 -3.33
CA LEU A 259 15.10 -9.52 -2.03
C LEU A 259 16.39 -10.01 -1.36
N HIS A 260 16.70 -11.30 -1.45
CA HIS A 260 17.95 -11.86 -0.94
C HIS A 260 19.17 -11.33 -1.72
N LEU A 261 19.08 -11.15 -3.04
CA LEU A 261 20.14 -10.54 -3.83
C LEU A 261 20.36 -9.07 -3.46
N ILE A 262 19.30 -8.30 -3.15
CA ILE A 262 19.44 -6.92 -2.64
C ILE A 262 20.15 -6.93 -1.28
N GLU A 263 19.68 -7.74 -0.33
CA GLU A 263 20.31 -7.92 1.00
C GLU A 263 21.79 -8.30 0.88
N LEU A 264 22.12 -9.30 0.05
CA LEU A 264 23.48 -9.76 -0.19
C LEU A 264 24.37 -8.68 -0.82
N ASN A 265 23.90 -7.94 -1.83
CA ASN A 265 24.70 -6.88 -2.44
C ASN A 265 24.83 -5.67 -1.50
N ILE A 266 23.88 -5.39 -0.61
CA ILE A 266 24.04 -4.35 0.44
C ILE A 266 25.24 -4.68 1.33
N GLU A 267 25.37 -5.94 1.76
CA GLU A 267 26.40 -6.40 2.70
C GLU A 267 27.76 -6.71 2.05
N THR A 268 27.79 -7.09 0.76
CA THR A 268 29.01 -7.54 0.09
C THR A 268 29.57 -6.54 -0.92
N GLU A 269 30.86 -6.26 -0.78
CA GLU A 269 31.66 -5.59 -1.81
C GLU A 269 32.17 -6.65 -2.80
N HIS A 270 31.45 -6.82 -3.91
CA HIS A 270 31.88 -7.68 -5.01
C HIS A 270 32.95 -6.98 -5.87
N GLU A 271 34.07 -6.59 -5.25
CA GLU A 271 35.28 -6.22 -5.99
C GLU A 271 35.92 -7.45 -6.63
N LYS A 272 36.45 -7.25 -7.84
CA LYS A 272 36.84 -8.28 -8.81
C LYS A 272 37.95 -9.24 -8.33
N GLU A 273 37.62 -10.26 -7.53
CA GLU A 273 38.54 -11.39 -7.30
C GLU A 273 38.90 -12.16 -8.60
N SER A 274 38.09 -12.03 -9.65
CA SER A 274 38.32 -12.66 -10.96
C SER A 274 39.46 -12.03 -11.80
N ASN A 275 40.03 -10.89 -11.39
CA ASN A 275 41.13 -10.23 -12.13
C ASN A 275 42.54 -10.52 -11.57
N ARG A 276 42.72 -11.63 -10.84
CA ARG A 276 44.06 -12.20 -10.57
C ARG A 276 44.32 -13.45 -11.43
N PRO A 277 44.88 -13.32 -12.64
CA PRO A 277 45.45 -14.45 -13.36
C PRO A 277 46.77 -14.88 -12.68
N GLY A 278 46.68 -15.71 -11.63
CA GLY A 278 47.87 -16.31 -11.01
C GLY A 278 47.80 -16.54 -9.50
N ALA A 279 47.06 -17.56 -9.06
CA ALA A 279 47.16 -18.07 -7.69
C ALA A 279 46.92 -19.61 -7.59
N ALA A 280 47.15 -20.37 -8.66
CA ALA A 280 46.89 -21.82 -8.66
C ALA A 280 47.75 -22.64 -9.66
N CYS A 281 49.08 -22.45 -9.71
CA CYS A 281 50.02 -23.52 -10.14
C CYS A 281 51.50 -23.18 -9.88
N ALA A 282 51.85 -22.89 -8.63
CA ALA A 282 53.25 -22.68 -8.23
C ALA A 282 53.99 -24.01 -7.93
N GLU A 283 53.82 -25.07 -8.74
CA GLU A 283 54.72 -26.23 -8.72
C GLU A 283 54.56 -27.19 -9.93
N LYS A 284 55.26 -26.89 -11.04
CA LYS A 284 56.23 -27.83 -11.67
C LYS A 284 56.87 -27.22 -12.91
N ARG A 285 58.21 -27.27 -12.93
CA ARG A 285 59.07 -26.63 -13.93
C ARG A 285 59.45 -27.66 -15.01
N LYS A 286 59.62 -27.20 -16.25
CA LYS A 286 60.29 -27.87 -17.41
C LYS A 286 59.49 -28.90 -18.23
N THR A 287 58.85 -28.40 -19.30
CA THR A 287 59.32 -28.72 -20.67
C THR A 287 58.91 -27.62 -21.66
N ARG A 288 59.90 -26.95 -22.25
CA ARG A 288 59.69 -25.97 -23.33
C ARG A 288 59.45 -26.72 -24.64
N ARG A 289 58.21 -27.15 -24.88
CA ARG A 289 57.74 -27.43 -26.26
C ARG A 289 57.30 -26.12 -26.88
N GLN A 290 57.67 -25.89 -28.13
CA GLN A 290 57.17 -24.75 -28.91
C GLN A 290 55.64 -24.91 -29.02
N ALA A 291 54.88 -23.91 -28.57
CA ALA A 291 53.49 -23.79 -28.97
C ALA A 291 53.45 -23.63 -30.50
N SER A 292 52.48 -24.27 -31.15
CA SER A 292 52.29 -24.04 -32.58
C SER A 292 51.69 -22.65 -32.80
N PRO A 293 51.89 -22.01 -33.97
CA PRO A 293 51.20 -20.77 -34.30
C PRO A 293 49.66 -20.91 -34.26
N ASP A 294 49.15 -22.13 -34.52
CA ASP A 294 47.72 -22.45 -34.39
C ASP A 294 47.22 -22.42 -32.94
N ASP A 295 48.02 -22.88 -31.95
CA ASP A 295 47.65 -22.79 -30.53
C ASP A 295 47.51 -21.34 -30.07
N GLU A 296 48.41 -20.46 -30.54
CA GLU A 296 48.39 -19.03 -30.19
C GLU A 296 47.24 -18.29 -30.91
N MET A 297 46.95 -18.63 -32.16
CA MET A 297 45.79 -18.10 -32.89
C MET A 297 44.46 -18.61 -32.30
N MET A 298 44.38 -19.88 -31.89
CA MET A 298 43.18 -20.44 -31.27
C MET A 298 42.97 -19.90 -29.85
N TYR A 299 44.04 -19.60 -29.10
CA TYR A 299 43.93 -18.86 -27.84
C TYR A 299 43.36 -17.46 -28.09
N ASN A 300 43.89 -16.75 -29.09
CA ASN A 300 43.42 -15.41 -29.47
C ASN A 300 41.94 -15.41 -29.91
N TYR A 301 41.51 -16.37 -30.74
CA TYR A 301 40.10 -16.51 -31.15
C TYR A 301 39.16 -16.86 -29.97
N ASN A 302 39.57 -17.76 -29.07
CA ASN A 302 38.74 -18.10 -27.91
C ASN A 302 38.65 -16.94 -26.92
N THR A 303 39.74 -16.20 -26.67
CA THR A 303 39.71 -14.98 -25.86
C THR A 303 38.84 -13.91 -26.52
N TRP A 304 39.01 -13.66 -27.82
CA TRP A 304 38.17 -12.77 -28.61
C TRP A 304 36.68 -13.15 -28.53
N MET A 305 36.34 -14.43 -28.70
CA MET A 305 34.98 -14.95 -28.53
C MET A 305 34.43 -14.75 -27.10
N LEU A 306 35.25 -14.96 -26.07
CA LEU A 306 34.83 -14.78 -24.67
C LEU A 306 34.63 -13.31 -24.29
N THR A 307 35.36 -12.40 -24.94
CA THR A 307 35.25 -10.94 -24.77
C THR A 307 34.12 -10.35 -25.62
N ASN A 308 33.88 -10.87 -26.82
CA ASN A 308 32.97 -10.28 -27.81
C ASN A 308 31.61 -10.98 -27.94
N ARG A 309 31.40 -12.13 -27.28
CA ARG A 309 30.08 -12.77 -27.20
C ARG A 309 29.17 -12.04 -26.20
N MET A 310 27.92 -11.80 -26.61
CA MET A 310 26.81 -11.42 -25.74
C MET A 310 26.73 -12.35 -24.51
N SER A 311 26.97 -11.82 -23.31
CA SER A 311 26.78 -12.58 -22.07
C SER A 311 25.53 -12.14 -21.33
N TYR A 312 24.86 -13.11 -20.70
CA TYR A 312 23.77 -12.88 -19.75
C TYR A 312 24.24 -13.36 -18.39
N ASP A 313 24.81 -12.44 -17.61
CA ASP A 313 25.50 -12.76 -16.37
C ASP A 313 25.40 -11.58 -15.38
N PHE A 314 24.58 -11.75 -14.35
CA PHE A 314 24.39 -10.76 -13.29
C PHE A 314 25.70 -10.47 -12.53
N ASP A 315 26.60 -11.45 -12.44
CA ASP A 315 27.84 -11.31 -11.67
C ASP A 315 28.91 -10.51 -12.44
N ARG A 316 28.76 -10.31 -13.76
CA ARG A 316 29.60 -9.41 -14.56
C ARG A 316 29.24 -7.94 -14.45
N LEU A 317 28.02 -7.64 -14.00
CA LEU A 317 27.52 -6.27 -13.89
C LEU A 317 28.23 -5.49 -12.79
N SER A 318 28.36 -4.17 -13.01
CA SER A 318 28.82 -3.25 -11.97
C SER A 318 27.85 -3.23 -10.78
N ARG A 319 28.35 -2.86 -9.59
CA ARG A 319 27.51 -2.73 -8.37
C ARG A 319 26.28 -1.84 -8.59
N GLU A 320 26.47 -0.74 -9.30
CA GLU A 320 25.42 0.23 -9.62
C GLU A 320 24.34 -0.38 -10.52
N GLU A 321 24.72 -0.98 -11.65
CA GLU A 321 23.79 -1.68 -12.54
C GLU A 321 23.03 -2.81 -11.83
N ARG A 322 23.71 -3.59 -10.97
CA ARG A 322 23.07 -4.66 -10.20
C ARG A 322 21.93 -4.13 -9.34
N PHE A 323 22.14 -3.02 -8.61
CA PHE A 323 21.09 -2.42 -7.82
C PHE A 323 19.98 -1.81 -8.67
N GLN A 324 20.32 -1.01 -9.69
CA GLN A 324 19.34 -0.42 -10.61
C GLN A 324 18.41 -1.50 -11.20
N ARG A 325 18.97 -2.64 -11.64
CA ARG A 325 18.19 -3.77 -12.18
C ARG A 325 17.39 -4.53 -11.13
N LEU A 326 17.97 -4.75 -9.93
CA LEU A 326 17.26 -5.40 -8.82
C LEU A 326 16.07 -4.56 -8.35
N PHE A 327 16.23 -3.24 -8.22
CA PHE A 327 15.14 -2.34 -7.85
C PHE A 327 14.12 -2.16 -8.98
N ALA A 328 14.53 -2.14 -10.26
CA ALA A 328 13.61 -2.17 -11.40
C ALA A 328 12.76 -3.46 -11.42
N VAL A 329 13.36 -4.64 -11.22
CA VAL A 329 12.60 -5.91 -11.09
C VAL A 329 11.70 -5.89 -9.85
N LEU A 330 12.20 -5.42 -8.71
CA LEU A 330 11.39 -5.31 -7.50
C LEU A 330 10.23 -4.32 -7.69
N HIS A 331 10.39 -3.24 -8.45
CA HIS A 331 9.31 -2.31 -8.80
C HIS A 331 8.17 -3.04 -9.50
N VAL A 332 8.44 -3.82 -10.56
CA VAL A 332 7.42 -4.57 -11.31
C VAL A 332 6.71 -5.58 -10.41
N LEU A 333 7.46 -6.30 -9.56
CA LEU A 333 6.90 -7.25 -8.59
C LEU A 333 6.03 -6.57 -7.52
N VAL A 334 6.44 -5.39 -7.02
CA VAL A 334 5.65 -4.60 -6.06
C VAL A 334 4.41 -3.99 -6.71
N LYS A 335 4.48 -3.51 -7.96
CA LYS A 335 3.32 -3.04 -8.75
C LYS A 335 2.29 -4.17 -8.92
N LEU A 336 2.73 -5.40 -9.22
CA LEU A 336 1.86 -6.58 -9.25
C LEU A 336 1.17 -6.83 -7.91
N LEU A 337 1.91 -6.78 -6.79
CA LEU A 337 1.36 -6.98 -5.45
C LEU A 337 0.36 -5.87 -5.04
N GLU A 338 0.65 -4.62 -5.38
CA GLU A 338 -0.27 -3.48 -5.20
C GLU A 338 -1.57 -3.69 -5.96
N MET A 339 -1.49 -4.08 -7.23
CA MET A 339 -2.66 -4.31 -8.09
C MET A 339 -3.54 -5.48 -7.62
N ASP A 340 -2.94 -6.58 -7.15
CA ASP A 340 -3.68 -7.69 -6.54
C ASP A 340 -4.32 -7.25 -5.22
N PHE A 341 -3.54 -6.65 -4.32
CA PHE A 341 -3.99 -6.37 -2.96
C PHE A 341 -5.07 -5.27 -2.91
N ALA A 342 -4.95 -4.21 -3.72
CA ALA A 342 -5.98 -3.19 -3.86
C ALA A 342 -7.33 -3.81 -4.26
N MET A 343 -7.33 -4.64 -5.30
CA MET A 343 -8.55 -5.29 -5.77
C MET A 343 -9.03 -6.40 -4.82
N TRP A 344 -8.13 -7.01 -4.05
CA TRP A 344 -8.46 -7.98 -3.01
C TRP A 344 -9.23 -7.33 -1.86
N ILE A 345 -8.76 -6.19 -1.34
CA ILE A 345 -9.43 -5.44 -0.25
C ILE A 345 -10.86 -5.09 -0.67
N LEU A 346 -11.00 -4.48 -1.85
CA LEU A 346 -12.29 -4.09 -2.41
C LEU A 346 -13.27 -5.29 -2.52
N ARG A 347 -12.78 -6.46 -2.93
CA ARG A 347 -13.60 -7.68 -3.10
C ARG A 347 -13.91 -8.43 -1.80
N ASN A 348 -13.15 -8.18 -0.74
CA ASN A 348 -13.30 -8.85 0.55
C ASN A 348 -13.55 -7.85 1.71
N PRO A 349 -14.54 -6.94 1.60
CA PRO A 349 -14.81 -5.92 2.61
C PRO A 349 -15.42 -6.48 3.90
N THR A 350 -15.79 -7.76 3.89
CA THR A 350 -16.26 -8.47 5.08
C THR A 350 -15.55 -9.81 5.23
N ARG A 351 -15.45 -10.27 6.48
CA ARG A 351 -14.67 -11.44 6.91
C ARG A 351 -13.20 -11.35 6.47
N THR A 352 -12.66 -10.14 6.47
CA THR A 352 -11.31 -9.78 6.01
C THR A 352 -10.24 -10.72 6.57
N GLN A 353 -10.13 -10.83 7.90
CA GLN A 353 -9.21 -11.74 8.58
C GLN A 353 -9.35 -13.19 8.09
N HIS A 354 -10.58 -13.73 8.05
CA HIS A 354 -10.84 -15.10 7.57
C HIS A 354 -10.44 -15.30 6.10
N ASN A 355 -10.68 -14.31 5.23
CA ASN A 355 -10.28 -14.39 3.82
C ASN A 355 -8.76 -14.22 3.64
N LEU A 356 -8.09 -13.44 4.50
CA LEU A 356 -6.64 -13.27 4.55
C LEU A 356 -5.94 -14.57 5.01
N CYS A 357 -6.54 -15.28 5.96
CA CYS A 357 -6.03 -16.55 6.45
C CYS A 357 -6.34 -17.76 5.53
N ASN A 358 -7.15 -17.58 4.49
CA ASN A 358 -7.59 -18.67 3.61
C ASN A 358 -6.69 -18.77 2.36
N PRO A 359 -5.91 -19.86 2.17
CA PRO A 359 -4.97 -19.99 1.04
C PRO A 359 -5.61 -19.91 -0.34
N SER A 360 -6.92 -20.22 -0.48
CA SER A 360 -7.64 -20.12 -1.75
C SER A 360 -8.12 -18.71 -2.08
N ARG A 361 -8.06 -17.77 -1.13
CA ARG A 361 -8.65 -16.43 -1.26
C ARG A 361 -7.72 -15.29 -0.89
N ASN A 362 -6.67 -15.52 -0.11
CA ASN A 362 -5.78 -14.49 0.41
C ASN A 362 -5.02 -13.72 -0.70
N PRO A 363 -4.60 -12.47 -0.50
CA PRO A 363 -3.84 -11.73 -1.52
C PRO A 363 -2.44 -12.34 -1.68
N LEU A 364 -1.79 -12.09 -2.82
CA LEU A 364 -0.45 -12.60 -3.12
C LEU A 364 0.57 -12.19 -2.04
N VAL A 365 0.49 -10.96 -1.53
CA VAL A 365 1.35 -10.49 -0.43
C VAL A 365 1.21 -11.36 0.83
N ALA A 366 0.00 -11.85 1.14
CA ALA A 366 -0.19 -12.69 2.31
C ALA A 366 0.43 -14.08 2.13
N GLN A 367 0.35 -14.66 0.92
CA GLN A 367 0.97 -15.95 0.59
C GLN A 367 2.51 -15.89 0.61
N LEU A 368 3.09 -14.78 0.15
CA LEU A 368 4.54 -14.62 0.09
C LEU A 368 5.18 -14.33 1.46
N VAL A 369 4.44 -13.66 2.34
CA VAL A 369 4.96 -13.26 3.66
C VAL A 369 4.69 -14.32 4.73
N TRP A 370 3.51 -14.95 4.77
CA TRP A 370 3.11 -15.85 5.85
C TRP A 370 2.71 -17.27 5.39
N ASN A 371 3.31 -18.28 6.05
CA ASN A 371 2.99 -19.70 5.90
C ASN A 371 2.12 -20.21 7.06
N GLY A 372 1.09 -19.46 7.45
CA GLY A 372 0.36 -19.64 8.70
C GLY A 372 0.17 -18.29 9.40
N ASP A 373 0.07 -18.30 10.73
CA ASP A 373 0.10 -17.15 11.67
C ASP A 373 0.11 -15.73 11.03
N TYR A 374 -1.03 -15.34 10.46
CA TYR A 374 -1.11 -14.19 9.54
C TYR A 374 -1.08 -12.86 10.30
N GLY A 375 -0.14 -12.00 9.92
CA GLY A 375 0.08 -10.69 10.54
C GLY A 375 1.14 -10.69 11.66
N SER A 376 1.74 -11.83 12.02
CA SER A 376 2.83 -11.86 12.99
C SER A 376 4.18 -11.47 12.39
N VAL A 377 5.13 -11.04 13.24
CA VAL A 377 6.48 -10.62 12.83
C VAL A 377 7.40 -11.84 12.70
N ASN A 378 7.44 -12.41 11.50
CA ASN A 378 8.29 -13.54 11.15
C ASN A 378 9.68 -13.10 10.62
N LEU A 379 10.50 -14.06 10.16
CA LEU A 379 11.85 -13.80 9.65
C LEU A 379 11.85 -12.91 8.39
N PHE A 380 10.90 -13.11 7.47
CA PHE A 380 10.77 -12.28 6.27
C PHE A 380 10.52 -10.81 6.65
N VAL A 381 9.58 -10.57 7.58
CA VAL A 381 9.28 -9.22 8.06
C VAL A 381 10.52 -8.56 8.71
N LYS A 382 11.28 -9.31 9.51
CA LYS A 382 12.51 -8.80 10.14
C LYS A 382 13.58 -8.45 9.11
N LYS A 383 13.77 -9.27 8.06
CA LYS A 383 14.68 -8.97 6.95
C LYS A 383 14.23 -7.73 6.16
N LEU A 384 12.93 -7.59 5.91
CA LEU A 384 12.36 -6.40 5.26
C LEU A 384 12.61 -5.12 6.08
N PHE A 385 12.42 -5.16 7.40
CA PHE A 385 12.79 -4.04 8.28
C PHE A 385 14.28 -3.74 8.23
N GLN A 386 15.15 -4.75 8.29
CA GLN A 386 16.60 -4.57 8.25
C GLN A 386 17.04 -3.94 6.92
N MET A 387 16.54 -4.45 5.79
CA MET A 387 16.78 -3.89 4.46
C MET A 387 16.31 -2.44 4.36
N PHE A 388 15.09 -2.13 4.82
CA PHE A 388 14.57 -0.75 4.83
C PHE A 388 15.43 0.20 5.67
N VAL A 389 15.85 -0.21 6.87
CA VAL A 389 16.77 0.59 7.71
C VAL A 389 18.13 0.75 7.03
N ASN A 390 18.68 -0.31 6.43
CA ASN A 390 19.98 -0.27 5.76
C ASN A 390 20.00 0.69 4.56
N VAL A 391 18.99 0.67 3.67
CA VAL A 391 18.95 1.59 2.51
C VAL A 391 18.79 3.06 2.93
N ASN A 392 18.09 3.35 4.03
CA ASN A 392 18.00 4.71 4.60
C ASN A 392 19.29 5.14 5.35
N ALA A 393 20.02 4.18 5.92
CA ALA A 393 21.33 4.42 6.57
C ALA A 393 22.43 4.71 5.55
N LEU A 394 22.40 3.98 4.44
CA LEU A 394 23.33 4.11 3.31
C LEU A 394 22.94 5.21 2.32
N GLN A 395 21.77 5.84 2.49
CA GLN A 395 21.27 6.94 1.66
C GLN A 395 21.21 6.58 0.17
N TYR A 396 20.66 5.38 -0.12
CA TYR A 396 20.38 4.94 -1.49
C TYR A 396 19.40 5.90 -2.18
N PRO A 397 19.31 5.89 -3.53
CA PRO A 397 18.42 6.76 -4.28
C PRO A 397 16.98 6.72 -3.77
N ALA A 398 16.31 7.88 -3.76
CA ALA A 398 14.98 8.02 -3.18
C ALA A 398 13.93 7.11 -3.87
N GLU A 399 14.11 6.82 -5.15
CA GLU A 399 13.25 5.91 -5.93
C GLU A 399 13.37 4.45 -5.44
N ASP A 400 14.57 4.00 -5.10
CA ASP A 400 14.82 2.64 -4.60
C ASP A 400 14.32 2.46 -3.16
N ILE A 401 14.59 3.46 -2.30
CA ILE A 401 14.01 3.52 -0.94
C ILE A 401 12.48 3.51 -1.02
N SER A 402 11.90 4.21 -2.00
CA SER A 402 10.47 4.25 -2.27
C SER A 402 9.89 2.89 -2.67
N VAL A 403 10.59 2.09 -3.49
CA VAL A 403 10.19 0.70 -3.81
C VAL A 403 10.15 -0.18 -2.55
N VAL A 404 11.14 -0.08 -1.66
CA VAL A 404 11.12 -0.82 -0.38
C VAL A 404 10.01 -0.31 0.54
N ALA A 405 9.77 1.00 0.58
CA ALA A 405 8.70 1.62 1.38
C ALA A 405 7.29 1.20 0.92
N ARG A 406 7.09 1.03 -0.40
CA ARG A 406 5.86 0.46 -0.98
C ARG A 406 5.62 -0.96 -0.48
N LEU A 407 6.62 -1.84 -0.61
CA LEU A 407 6.53 -3.21 -0.09
C LEU A 407 6.26 -3.26 1.41
N LEU A 408 6.96 -2.43 2.19
CA LEU A 408 6.74 -2.30 3.64
C LEU A 408 5.30 -1.88 3.96
N ASN A 409 4.71 -0.96 3.19
CA ASN A 409 3.32 -0.54 3.38
C ASN A 409 2.32 -1.67 3.05
N LEU A 410 2.56 -2.45 2.00
CA LEU A 410 1.72 -3.63 1.69
C LEU A 410 1.68 -4.62 2.86
N VAL A 411 2.84 -4.94 3.43
CA VAL A 411 2.94 -5.83 4.60
C VAL A 411 2.23 -5.21 5.81
N THR A 412 2.44 -3.92 6.06
CA THR A 412 1.80 -3.19 7.16
C THR A 412 0.27 -3.23 7.07
N VAL A 413 -0.28 -2.97 5.89
CA VAL A 413 -1.73 -3.00 5.66
C VAL A 413 -2.28 -4.42 5.77
N ALA A 414 -1.53 -5.44 5.35
CA ALA A 414 -1.91 -6.85 5.55
C ALA A 414 -1.93 -7.27 7.03
N VAL A 415 -0.95 -6.82 7.84
CA VAL A 415 -0.96 -6.98 9.30
C VAL A 415 -2.20 -6.32 9.90
N ASN A 416 -2.46 -5.06 9.54
CA ASN A 416 -3.62 -4.31 10.01
C ASN A 416 -4.95 -5.02 9.69
N LEU A 417 -5.12 -5.51 8.46
CA LEU A 417 -6.30 -6.25 8.01
C LEU A 417 -6.44 -7.64 8.66
N SER A 418 -5.35 -8.23 9.19
CA SER A 418 -5.40 -9.49 9.93
C SER A 418 -6.07 -9.35 11.30
N GLU A 419 -6.12 -8.14 11.85
CA GLU A 419 -6.73 -7.84 13.16
C GLU A 419 -8.22 -7.47 13.07
N PHE A 420 -8.78 -7.35 11.86
CA PHE A 420 -10.17 -6.93 11.62
C PHE A 420 -11.17 -8.05 11.94
N GLN A 421 -11.37 -8.28 13.24
CA GLN A 421 -12.39 -9.15 13.79
C GLN A 421 -13.80 -8.65 13.43
N HIS A 422 -14.70 -9.59 13.16
CA HIS A 422 -16.06 -9.30 12.73
C HIS A 422 -17.07 -9.65 13.81
N ASN A 423 -17.43 -8.66 14.62
CA ASN A 423 -18.54 -8.77 15.58
C ASN A 423 -19.82 -8.33 14.86
N ASP A 424 -20.75 -9.27 14.61
CA ASP A 424 -22.06 -9.03 13.96
C ASP A 424 -22.05 -8.25 12.63
N GLY A 425 -20.94 -8.36 11.88
CA GLY A 425 -20.75 -7.63 10.63
C GLY A 425 -20.53 -6.12 10.84
N GLN A 426 -19.91 -5.75 11.95
CA GLN A 426 -19.35 -4.43 12.23
C GLN A 426 -17.82 -4.53 12.42
N ILE A 427 -17.10 -3.45 12.08
CA ILE A 427 -15.63 -3.33 12.13
C ILE A 427 -15.28 -1.99 12.78
N GLU A 428 -14.50 -2.01 13.84
CA GLU A 428 -13.86 -0.79 14.39
C GLU A 428 -12.85 -0.24 13.37
N TYR A 429 -12.87 1.06 13.07
CA TYR A 429 -12.01 1.64 12.06
C TYR A 429 -11.74 3.14 12.31
N PRO A 430 -10.49 3.64 12.18
CA PRO A 430 -9.26 2.85 12.03
C PRO A 430 -9.03 1.96 13.26
N SER A 431 -8.50 0.75 13.05
CA SER A 431 -8.16 -0.16 14.14
C SER A 431 -6.72 -0.62 14.00
N ALA A 432 -5.96 -0.51 15.08
CA ALA A 432 -4.62 -1.05 15.21
C ALA A 432 -4.53 -1.67 16.61
N ARG A 433 -4.40 -3.00 16.67
CA ARG A 433 -4.41 -3.76 17.92
C ARG A 433 -3.00 -4.32 18.19
N ASP A 434 -2.90 -5.32 19.06
CA ASP A 434 -1.62 -5.80 19.61
C ASP A 434 -0.61 -6.24 18.54
N ASN A 435 -1.03 -6.86 17.44
CA ASN A 435 -0.11 -7.27 16.37
C ASN A 435 0.38 -6.06 15.57
N SER A 436 -0.48 -5.09 15.23
CA SER A 436 -0.04 -3.86 14.57
C SER A 436 0.93 -3.07 15.46
N VAL A 437 0.64 -2.95 16.75
CA VAL A 437 1.51 -2.27 17.74
C VAL A 437 2.83 -3.02 17.93
N HIS A 438 2.79 -4.35 18.01
CA HIS A 438 4.00 -5.18 18.07
C HIS A 438 4.84 -5.03 16.80
N TYR A 439 4.22 -5.03 15.62
CA TYR A 439 4.88 -4.85 14.33
C TYR A 439 5.63 -3.51 14.25
N ALA A 440 4.97 -2.40 14.63
CA ALA A 440 5.61 -1.09 14.72
C ALA A 440 6.78 -1.06 15.72
N ARG A 441 6.62 -1.70 16.89
CA ARG A 441 7.68 -1.82 17.91
C ARG A 441 8.87 -2.65 17.43
N GLN A 442 8.67 -3.68 16.61
CA GLN A 442 9.78 -4.45 16.02
C GLN A 442 10.53 -3.63 14.97
N LEU A 443 9.85 -2.82 14.15
CA LEU A 443 10.52 -1.88 13.23
C LEU A 443 11.38 -0.86 14.01
N TRP A 444 10.82 -0.25 15.07
CA TRP A 444 11.59 0.64 15.94
C TRP A 444 12.80 -0.06 16.58
N LYS A 445 12.62 -1.29 17.06
CA LYS A 445 13.72 -2.08 17.61
C LYS A 445 14.83 -2.31 16.58
N THR A 446 14.49 -2.70 15.35
CA THR A 446 15.49 -2.88 14.27
C THR A 446 16.26 -1.60 13.99
N LEU A 447 15.57 -0.45 13.92
CA LEU A 447 16.18 0.87 13.77
C LEU A 447 17.13 1.21 14.94
N GLU A 448 16.69 0.97 16.18
CA GLU A 448 17.48 1.25 17.39
C GLU A 448 18.70 0.33 17.55
N THR A 449 18.61 -0.94 17.13
CA THR A 449 19.72 -1.88 17.17
C THR A 449 20.71 -1.75 16.01
N SER A 450 20.42 -0.90 15.01
CA SER A 450 21.33 -0.67 13.88
C SER A 450 22.65 -0.02 14.34
N GLY A 451 23.78 -0.47 13.79
CA GLY A 451 25.09 0.18 13.98
C GLY A 451 25.13 1.65 13.49
N TYR A 452 24.14 2.05 12.68
CA TYR A 452 23.98 3.39 12.12
C TYR A 452 22.94 4.25 12.89
N CYS A 453 22.35 3.72 13.98
CA CYS A 453 21.32 4.38 14.77
C CYS A 453 21.76 5.78 15.23
N SER A 454 21.08 6.81 14.71
CA SER A 454 21.36 8.24 14.91
C SER A 454 20.08 9.05 14.64
N ILE A 455 19.98 10.28 15.16
CA ILE A 455 18.80 11.13 14.93
C ILE A 455 18.53 11.36 13.43
N PRO A 456 19.53 11.71 12.57
CA PRO A 456 19.30 11.87 11.14
C PRO A 456 18.80 10.60 10.44
N LEU A 457 19.27 9.41 10.85
CA LEU A 457 18.73 8.15 10.34
C LEU A 457 17.26 7.98 10.74
N CYS A 458 16.91 8.21 12.00
CA CYS A 458 15.51 8.11 12.45
C CYS A 458 14.60 9.07 11.67
N LEU A 459 15.02 10.33 11.47
CA LEU A 459 14.26 11.32 10.69
C LEU A 459 14.12 10.92 9.22
N ARG A 460 15.18 10.44 8.56
CA ARG A 460 15.11 9.91 7.19
C ARG A 460 14.15 8.71 7.10
N THR A 461 14.29 7.73 8.01
CA THR A 461 13.40 6.57 8.06
C THR A 461 11.93 6.97 8.24
N ILE A 462 11.64 7.94 9.12
CA ILE A 462 10.28 8.47 9.33
C ILE A 462 9.72 9.12 8.05
N ARG A 463 10.51 9.97 7.38
CA ARG A 463 10.12 10.63 6.12
C ARG A 463 9.86 9.61 5.00
N SER A 464 10.63 8.51 4.96
CA SER A 464 10.46 7.41 3.98
C SER A 464 9.27 6.48 4.27
N LEU A 465 8.64 6.53 5.45
CA LEU A 465 7.49 5.68 5.77
C LEU A 465 6.21 6.15 5.06
N ARG A 466 5.62 5.27 4.24
CA ARG A 466 4.33 5.52 3.57
C ARG A 466 3.12 5.35 4.48
N SER A 467 3.14 4.39 5.42
CA SER A 467 2.00 4.14 6.32
C SER A 467 1.86 5.24 7.37
N PRO A 468 0.71 5.94 7.48
CA PRO A 468 0.46 6.90 8.55
C PRO A 468 0.55 6.24 9.94
N PHE A 469 0.05 5.01 10.08
CA PHE A 469 0.15 4.24 11.32
C PHE A 469 1.61 4.02 11.76
N LEU A 470 2.50 3.54 10.88
CA LEU A 470 3.90 3.37 11.23
C LEU A 470 4.58 4.72 11.50
N ARG A 471 4.29 5.74 10.68
CA ARG A 471 4.89 7.07 10.84
C ARG A 471 4.57 7.62 12.22
N LEU A 472 3.30 7.61 12.63
CA LEU A 472 2.86 8.01 13.98
C LEU A 472 3.59 7.24 15.08
N ARG A 473 3.66 5.90 14.99
CA ARG A 473 4.30 5.07 16.04
C ARG A 473 5.82 5.22 16.13
N VAL A 474 6.50 5.43 15.00
CA VAL A 474 7.95 5.66 14.98
C VAL A 474 8.30 7.09 15.44
N VAL A 475 7.45 8.08 15.11
CA VAL A 475 7.53 9.43 15.67
C VAL A 475 7.34 9.41 17.19
N GLU A 476 6.30 8.72 17.68
CA GLU A 476 6.02 8.54 19.11
C GLU A 476 7.21 7.91 19.85
N HIS A 477 7.78 6.82 19.32
CA HIS A 477 8.96 6.18 19.93
C HIS A 477 10.23 7.05 19.91
N LEU A 478 10.45 7.84 18.85
CA LEU A 478 11.57 8.79 18.79
C LEU A 478 11.39 9.90 19.83
N LEU A 479 10.19 10.47 19.94
CA LEU A 479 9.89 11.50 20.93
C LEU A 479 9.96 10.96 22.36
N GLN A 480 9.48 9.74 22.63
CA GLN A 480 9.62 9.06 23.93
C GLN A 480 11.07 8.83 24.36
N LYS A 481 11.98 8.68 23.39
CA LYS A 481 13.43 8.53 23.63
C LYS A 481 14.10 9.87 23.97
N LEU A 482 13.55 10.98 23.48
CA LEU A 482 14.00 12.35 23.77
C LEU A 482 13.38 12.87 25.08
N ASN A 483 12.06 12.74 25.23
CA ASN A 483 11.28 13.09 26.41
C ASN A 483 10.39 11.89 26.81
N ARG A 484 10.68 11.28 27.96
CA ARG A 484 10.00 10.05 28.43
C ARG A 484 8.51 10.21 28.73
N GLY A 485 8.00 11.44 28.84
CA GLY A 485 6.59 11.73 29.11
C GLY A 485 5.68 11.72 27.88
N VAL A 486 6.24 11.63 26.66
CA VAL A 486 5.45 11.84 25.43
C VAL A 486 4.50 10.67 25.15
N ASN A 487 3.24 11.02 24.94
CA ASN A 487 2.18 10.18 24.39
C ASN A 487 1.54 10.97 23.24
N LEU A 488 1.24 10.32 22.10
CA LEU A 488 0.61 10.93 20.93
C LEU A 488 -0.75 10.29 20.60
N SER A 489 -1.55 10.00 21.62
CA SER A 489 -2.82 9.26 21.47
C SER A 489 -3.95 10.04 20.75
N ASN A 490 -3.93 11.38 20.77
CA ASN A 490 -4.93 12.25 20.14
C ASN A 490 -4.41 13.68 19.94
N VAL A 491 -5.15 14.54 19.24
CA VAL A 491 -4.71 15.91 18.91
C VAL A 491 -4.48 16.76 20.17
N ARG A 492 -5.23 16.51 21.26
CA ARG A 492 -4.97 17.16 22.56
C ARG A 492 -3.55 16.91 23.05
N CYS A 493 -3.01 15.70 22.87
CA CYS A 493 -1.63 15.40 23.26
C CYS A 493 -0.62 16.18 22.41
N PHE A 494 -0.84 16.34 21.11
CA PHE A 494 0.00 17.21 20.26
C PHE A 494 -0.06 18.67 20.73
N PHE A 495 -1.25 19.18 21.06
CA PHE A 495 -1.38 20.52 21.62
C PHE A 495 -0.66 20.67 22.97
N GLN A 496 -0.70 19.65 23.84
CA GLN A 496 0.07 19.67 25.08
C GLN A 496 1.58 19.75 24.82
N GLN A 497 2.12 19.00 23.85
CA GLN A 497 3.53 19.11 23.46
C GLN A 497 3.90 20.50 22.91
N LEU A 498 2.96 21.19 22.26
CA LEU A 498 3.13 22.60 21.87
C LEU A 498 3.12 23.57 23.06
N LEU A 499 2.34 23.28 24.11
CA LEU A 499 2.32 24.10 25.33
C LEU A 499 3.54 23.85 26.22
N ASP A 500 4.05 22.62 26.26
CA ASP A 500 5.21 22.22 27.06
C ASP A 500 6.54 22.79 26.52
N ARG A 501 6.55 23.27 25.26
CA ARG A 501 7.69 23.96 24.61
C ARG A 501 9.03 23.21 24.63
N CYS A 502 9.01 21.87 24.66
CA CYS A 502 10.21 21.03 24.79
C CYS A 502 11.26 21.21 23.67
N TRP A 503 10.93 21.81 22.52
CA TRP A 503 11.94 22.15 21.51
C TRP A 503 12.90 23.25 21.96
N LEU A 504 12.56 24.06 22.98
CA LEU A 504 13.48 25.07 23.54
C LEU A 504 14.66 24.43 24.28
N GLU A 505 14.58 23.14 24.62
CA GLU A 505 15.69 22.35 25.17
C GLU A 505 16.62 21.79 24.08
N CYS A 506 16.27 21.98 22.79
CA CYS A 506 17.01 21.47 21.64
C CYS A 506 17.99 22.52 21.07
N SER A 507 19.04 22.06 20.39
CA SER A 507 20.06 22.95 19.80
C SER A 507 19.50 23.81 18.65
N GLU A 508 19.92 25.06 18.58
CA GLU A 508 19.54 26.03 17.54
C GLU A 508 20.39 25.89 16.26
N GLN A 509 21.66 25.52 16.41
CA GLN A 509 22.60 25.39 15.30
C GLN A 509 22.50 24.00 14.68
N GLU A 510 21.81 23.88 13.53
CA GLU A 510 22.06 22.73 12.65
C GLU A 510 23.55 22.76 12.24
N PRO A 511 24.30 21.64 12.35
CA PRO A 511 25.67 21.60 11.87
C PRO A 511 25.69 21.82 10.36
N ASP A 512 26.68 22.57 9.87
CA ASP A 512 27.02 22.55 8.44
C ASP A 512 27.12 21.09 8.00
N GLU A 513 26.48 20.74 6.87
CA GLU A 513 26.52 19.36 6.36
C GLU A 513 27.98 19.00 6.04
N GLU A 514 28.64 18.30 6.97
CA GLU A 514 30.07 17.94 6.86
C GLU A 514 30.30 17.28 5.49
N GLY A 515 31.12 17.95 4.68
CA GLY A 515 30.99 17.93 3.24
C GLY A 515 30.84 16.53 2.66
N ALA A 516 29.85 16.38 1.77
CA ALA A 516 29.58 15.16 1.03
C ALA A 516 30.83 14.70 0.25
N GLN A 517 31.67 13.89 0.91
CA GLN A 517 32.64 13.03 0.26
C GLN A 517 31.87 12.25 -0.81
N GLN A 518 32.42 12.21 -2.03
CA GLN A 518 31.74 11.66 -3.22
C GLN A 518 31.33 10.20 -2.98
N ALA A 519 30.14 10.01 -2.43
CA ALA A 519 29.60 8.72 -2.10
C ALA A 519 29.17 8.05 -3.39
N THR A 520 29.67 6.84 -3.62
CA THR A 520 29.17 5.97 -4.68
C THR A 520 27.65 5.82 -4.53
N MET A 521 26.91 5.80 -5.63
CA MET A 521 25.42 5.80 -5.61
C MET A 521 24.81 4.71 -4.72
N TYR A 522 25.50 3.57 -4.60
CA TYR A 522 25.15 2.48 -3.69
C TYR A 522 26.36 2.08 -2.85
N PRO A 523 26.61 2.68 -1.68
CA PRO A 523 27.72 2.28 -0.83
C PRO A 523 27.51 0.87 -0.24
N VAL A 524 28.59 0.29 0.27
CA VAL A 524 28.60 -1.01 0.97
C VAL A 524 28.26 -0.82 2.44
N LEU A 525 27.48 -1.73 3.01
CA LEU A 525 27.20 -1.72 4.44
C LEU A 525 28.46 -2.13 5.23
N ASN A 526 29.10 -1.17 5.90
CA ASN A 526 30.10 -1.50 6.91
C ASN A 526 29.42 -2.18 8.11
N VAL A 527 29.48 -3.52 8.14
CA VAL A 527 28.96 -4.39 9.21
C VAL A 527 29.76 -4.26 10.51
N GLN A 528 31.03 -3.86 10.43
CA GLN A 528 31.89 -3.63 11.59
C GLN A 528 31.64 -2.27 12.28
N ARG A 529 30.78 -1.41 11.70
CA ARG A 529 30.42 -0.11 12.29
C ARG A 529 29.70 -0.32 13.62
N THR A 530 30.44 -0.18 14.70
CA THR A 530 29.87 -0.08 16.05
C THR A 530 29.17 1.26 16.22
N ARG A 531 28.13 1.28 17.06
CA ARG A 531 27.31 2.47 17.33
C ARG A 531 28.22 3.61 17.83
N THR A 532 28.42 4.60 16.98
CA THR A 532 29.20 5.79 17.31
C THR A 532 28.41 6.60 18.35
N SER A 533 28.99 6.86 19.52
CA SER A 533 28.31 7.52 20.65
C SER A 533 28.14 9.05 20.48
N ARG A 534 28.33 9.57 19.27
CA ARG A 534 28.27 11.00 18.92
C ARG A 534 27.02 11.31 18.08
N THR A 535 26.64 12.59 18.10
CA THR A 535 25.44 13.19 17.47
C THR A 535 24.11 12.63 17.95
N SER A 536 23.87 12.82 19.27
CA SER A 536 22.59 12.55 19.95
C SER A 536 21.71 13.81 20.09
N GLU A 537 21.99 14.87 19.36
CA GLU A 537 21.27 16.15 19.45
C GLU A 537 20.28 16.27 18.29
N ILE A 538 19.04 16.58 18.64
CA ILE A 538 18.00 17.01 17.70
C ILE A 538 17.93 18.53 17.76
N HIS A 539 17.70 19.16 16.62
CA HIS A 539 17.62 20.62 16.52
C HIS A 539 16.18 21.10 16.71
N GLN A 540 15.98 22.36 17.12
CA GLN A 540 14.63 22.89 17.39
C GLN A 540 13.67 22.68 16.21
N LYS A 541 14.12 23.02 15.00
CA LYS A 541 13.38 22.82 13.74
C LYS A 541 13.03 21.34 13.50
N GLN A 542 14.01 20.45 13.68
CA GLN A 542 13.82 19.00 13.49
C GLN A 542 12.82 18.42 14.49
N TYR A 543 12.77 18.93 15.72
CA TYR A 543 11.78 18.53 16.73
C TYR A 543 10.36 19.02 16.36
N VAL A 544 10.24 20.26 15.89
CA VAL A 544 8.95 20.85 15.47
C VAL A 544 8.41 20.19 14.19
N GLU A 545 9.27 19.88 13.21
CA GLU A 545 8.94 19.06 12.03
C GLU A 545 8.51 17.64 12.43
N LEU A 546 9.19 17.04 13.42
CA LEU A 546 8.88 15.69 13.90
C LEU A 546 7.49 15.62 14.54
N LEU A 547 7.13 16.61 15.37
CA LEU A 547 5.77 16.74 15.92
C LEU A 547 4.72 16.95 14.81
N LEU A 548 4.98 17.81 13.82
CA LEU A 548 4.07 18.01 12.68
C LEU A 548 3.85 16.71 11.91
N THR A 549 4.93 15.98 11.64
CA THR A 549 4.92 14.70 10.94
C THR A 549 4.06 13.66 11.67
N GLY A 550 4.09 13.67 13.01
CA GLY A 550 3.20 12.88 13.85
C GLY A 550 1.74 13.31 13.76
N LEU A 551 1.46 14.62 13.81
CA LEU A 551 0.10 15.16 13.74
C LEU A 551 -0.55 14.88 12.37
N GLN A 552 0.19 15.08 11.28
CA GLN A 552 -0.24 14.74 9.93
C GLN A 552 -0.57 13.25 9.82
N ALA A 553 0.32 12.38 10.32
CA ALA A 553 0.09 10.93 10.33
C ALA A 553 -1.14 10.52 11.16
N TYR A 554 -1.43 11.22 12.27
CA TYR A 554 -2.67 11.05 13.02
C TYR A 554 -3.88 11.49 12.20
N CYS A 555 -3.86 12.71 11.65
CA CYS A 555 -4.94 13.27 10.84
C CYS A 555 -5.26 12.42 9.60
N ASP A 556 -4.25 11.83 8.95
CA ASP A 556 -4.40 10.90 7.82
C ASP A 556 -5.05 9.58 8.25
N MET A 557 -4.62 9.01 9.39
CA MET A 557 -5.13 7.73 9.87
C MET A 557 -6.60 7.83 10.31
N TYR A 558 -6.97 8.93 10.97
CA TYR A 558 -8.33 9.20 11.46
C TYR A 558 -9.18 10.04 10.49
N GLN A 559 -8.64 10.51 9.36
CA GLN A 559 -9.36 11.33 8.36
C GLN A 559 -10.00 12.61 8.93
N LEU A 560 -9.36 13.22 9.93
CA LEU A 560 -9.88 14.44 10.57
C LEU A 560 -10.19 15.56 9.57
N PRO A 561 -9.38 15.84 8.52
CA PRO A 561 -9.70 16.90 7.56
C PRO A 561 -10.94 16.59 6.71
N ALA A 562 -11.19 15.32 6.39
CA ALA A 562 -12.40 14.91 5.67
C ALA A 562 -13.64 15.05 6.57
N TYR A 563 -13.55 14.60 7.83
CA TYR A 563 -14.63 14.75 8.80
C TYR A 563 -14.95 16.22 9.12
N PHE A 564 -13.92 17.06 9.24
CA PHE A 564 -14.08 18.50 9.42
C PHE A 564 -14.84 19.14 8.25
N ARG A 565 -14.41 18.89 7.00
CA ARG A 565 -15.10 19.37 5.80
C ARG A 565 -16.56 18.92 5.76
N GLU A 566 -16.83 17.64 6.01
CA GLU A 566 -18.20 17.13 6.06
C GLU A 566 -19.04 17.86 7.10
N ILE A 567 -18.54 18.09 8.33
CA ILE A 567 -19.28 18.85 9.36
C ILE A 567 -19.59 20.27 8.89
N MET A 568 -18.61 20.96 8.30
CA MET A 568 -18.69 22.35 7.85
C MET A 568 -19.66 22.57 6.67
N VAL A 569 -19.93 21.55 5.85
CA VAL A 569 -21.00 21.59 4.85
C VAL A 569 -22.35 21.78 5.55
N ARG A 570 -22.89 23.01 5.43
CA ARG A 570 -24.26 23.34 5.82
C ARG A 570 -25.23 22.57 4.93
N PRO A 571 -26.31 21.97 5.47
CA PRO A 571 -27.31 21.32 4.63
C PRO A 571 -27.97 22.37 3.73
N LEU A 572 -27.78 22.26 2.41
CA LEU A 572 -28.52 23.08 1.45
C LEU A 572 -30.00 22.70 1.53
N PRO A 573 -30.92 23.66 1.73
CA PRO A 573 -32.34 23.39 1.56
C PRO A 573 -32.64 23.20 0.07
N ASN A 574 -32.87 21.95 -0.36
CA ASN A 574 -33.44 21.55 -1.65
C ASN A 574 -32.95 22.34 -2.88
N ALA A 575 -31.70 22.13 -3.30
CA ALA A 575 -31.25 22.53 -4.64
C ALA A 575 -31.44 21.36 -5.62
N SER A 576 -32.38 21.52 -6.55
CA SER A 576 -32.57 20.63 -7.69
C SER A 576 -31.34 20.60 -8.59
N SER A 577 -31.06 19.42 -9.14
CA SER A 577 -30.03 19.14 -10.15
C SER A 577 -29.88 20.21 -11.24
N THR A 578 -28.71 20.86 -11.27
CA THR A 578 -28.11 21.41 -12.50
C THR A 578 -26.60 21.52 -12.31
N SER A 579 -25.85 20.74 -13.08
CA SER A 579 -24.38 20.80 -13.09
C SER A 579 -23.90 21.91 -14.02
N THR A 580 -22.97 22.74 -13.52
CA THR A 580 -22.11 23.59 -14.35
C THR A 580 -20.68 23.39 -13.90
N ALA A 581 -19.84 22.92 -14.83
CA ALA A 581 -18.42 22.71 -14.57
C ALA A 581 -17.68 24.04 -14.40
N VAL A 582 -16.68 24.05 -13.52
CA VAL A 582 -15.70 25.14 -13.39
C VAL A 582 -14.32 24.52 -13.46
N GLU A 583 -13.55 24.89 -14.47
CA GLU A 583 -12.14 24.51 -14.62
C GLU A 583 -11.28 25.26 -13.60
N CYS A 584 -10.24 24.63 -13.04
CA CYS A 584 -9.11 25.35 -12.46
C CYS A 584 -7.80 24.54 -12.46
N SER A 585 -6.70 25.28 -12.47
CA SER A 585 -5.33 24.85 -12.84
C SER A 585 -4.54 24.08 -11.76
N PRO A 586 -3.45 23.36 -12.12
CA PRO A 586 -2.78 22.43 -11.22
C PRO A 586 -1.67 23.06 -10.36
N SER A 587 -1.66 22.76 -9.05
CA SER A 587 -0.45 22.74 -8.22
C SER A 587 -0.64 22.09 -6.84
N LYS A 588 0.35 21.28 -6.44
CA LYS A 588 0.66 20.79 -5.07
C LYS A 588 -0.30 19.78 -4.37
N ARG A 589 0.12 18.51 -4.47
CA ARG A 589 0.47 17.59 -3.36
C ARG A 589 -0.53 17.15 -2.28
N ILE A 590 -1.85 17.31 -2.46
CA ILE A 590 -2.80 16.29 -1.97
C ILE A 590 -3.67 15.83 -3.13
N VAL A 591 -3.35 14.66 -3.69
CA VAL A 591 -4.20 14.00 -4.68
C VAL A 591 -5.33 13.28 -3.94
N VAL A 592 -6.33 14.05 -3.49
CA VAL A 592 -7.66 13.48 -3.25
C VAL A 592 -8.19 13.05 -4.61
N PRO A 593 -8.54 11.77 -4.84
CA PRO A 593 -9.18 11.38 -6.08
C PRO A 593 -10.48 12.17 -6.25
N GLU A 594 -10.66 12.74 -7.44
CA GLU A 594 -11.89 13.42 -7.87
C GLU A 594 -13.11 12.58 -7.44
N ALA A 595 -14.09 13.24 -6.80
CA ALA A 595 -15.08 12.53 -6.00
C ALA A 595 -15.91 11.57 -6.86
N VAL A 596 -15.61 10.28 -6.73
CA VAL A 596 -16.46 9.22 -7.26
C VAL A 596 -17.72 9.19 -6.38
N ASP A 597 -18.76 9.89 -6.82
CA ASP A 597 -20.11 9.93 -6.22
C ASP A 597 -20.85 8.59 -6.39
N ASP A 598 -20.17 7.49 -6.11
CA ASP A 598 -20.75 6.16 -6.06
C ASP A 598 -20.95 5.75 -4.60
N GLU A 599 -22.18 5.91 -4.10
CA GLU A 599 -22.57 5.49 -2.74
C GLU A 599 -22.27 4.01 -2.43
N ARG A 600 -22.04 3.17 -3.47
CA ARG A 600 -21.60 1.77 -3.30
C ARG A 600 -20.18 1.65 -2.72
N MET A 601 -19.40 2.73 -2.74
CA MET A 601 -18.05 2.83 -2.18
C MET A 601 -18.00 3.35 -0.74
N ILE A 602 -19.10 3.20 0.01
CA ILE A 602 -19.20 3.56 1.43
C ILE A 602 -19.50 2.30 2.25
N PHE A 603 -18.56 1.91 3.11
CA PHE A 603 -18.73 0.74 3.97
C PHE A 603 -19.67 1.03 5.14
N GLN A 604 -20.93 0.61 5.02
CA GLN A 604 -21.95 0.71 6.08
C GLN A 604 -21.73 -0.25 7.27
N GLY A 605 -20.53 -0.84 7.37
CA GLY A 605 -20.15 -1.81 8.39
C GLY A 605 -19.22 -1.24 9.47
N ILE A 606 -18.99 0.07 9.54
CA ILE A 606 -18.15 0.67 10.59
C ILE A 606 -18.88 0.64 11.94
N ALA A 607 -18.20 0.14 12.98
CA ALA A 607 -18.65 0.20 14.36
C ALA A 607 -18.33 1.59 14.93
N LEU A 608 -19.37 2.39 15.21
CA LEU A 608 -19.23 3.66 15.94
C LEU A 608 -19.88 3.56 17.31
N ASN A 609 -19.19 4.06 18.34
CA ASN A 609 -19.75 4.31 19.67
C ASN A 609 -19.77 5.83 19.94
N THR A 610 -20.44 6.25 21.02
CA THR A 610 -20.53 7.67 21.39
C THR A 610 -19.17 8.27 21.76
N GLU A 611 -18.29 7.47 22.36
CA GLU A 611 -16.95 7.87 22.81
C GLU A 611 -16.07 8.31 21.63
N LEU A 612 -16.04 7.53 20.54
CA LEU A 612 -15.31 7.86 19.30
C LEU A 612 -15.84 9.14 18.63
N VAL A 613 -17.16 9.37 18.65
CA VAL A 613 -17.74 10.61 18.11
C VAL A 613 -17.36 11.82 18.96
N LEU A 614 -17.21 11.66 20.28
CA LEU A 614 -16.72 12.71 21.17
C LEU A 614 -15.22 12.95 20.98
N GLU A 615 -14.42 11.90 20.84
CA GLU A 615 -12.97 11.97 20.54
C GLU A 615 -12.72 12.78 19.27
N TYR A 616 -13.39 12.45 18.16
CA TYR A 616 -13.26 13.20 16.89
C TYR A 616 -13.71 14.68 17.00
N ARG A 617 -14.67 14.99 17.87
CA ARG A 617 -15.11 16.38 18.11
C ARG A 617 -14.09 17.16 18.95
N ASP A 618 -13.51 16.51 19.96
CA ASP A 618 -12.42 17.11 20.74
C ASP A 618 -11.16 17.27 19.87
N ASP A 619 -10.83 16.31 19.01
CA ASP A 619 -9.71 16.43 18.08
C ASP A 619 -9.84 17.62 17.13
N ILE A 620 -11.00 17.79 16.49
CA ILE A 620 -11.29 18.99 15.67
C ILE A 620 -11.13 20.27 16.50
N LYS A 621 -11.66 20.29 17.73
CA LYS A 621 -11.53 21.44 18.63
C LYS A 621 -10.06 21.73 18.95
N TYR A 622 -9.23 20.72 19.20
CA TYR A 622 -7.81 20.93 19.48
C TYR A 622 -7.02 21.32 18.23
N LEU A 623 -7.38 20.87 17.01
CA LEU A 623 -6.79 21.39 15.76
C LEU A 623 -7.01 22.91 15.65
N LEU A 624 -8.24 23.39 15.87
CA LEU A 624 -8.57 24.82 15.84
C LEU A 624 -7.89 25.61 16.97
N LEU A 625 -7.67 25.01 18.15
CA LEU A 625 -6.93 25.64 19.25
C LEU A 625 -5.42 25.73 18.97
N ILE A 626 -4.83 24.70 18.34
CA ILE A 626 -3.44 24.74 17.86
C ILE A 626 -3.28 25.90 16.87
N GLU A 627 -4.14 25.97 15.86
CA GLU A 627 -4.09 27.02 14.85
C GLU A 627 -4.24 28.42 15.46
N GLN A 628 -5.23 28.63 16.33
CA GLN A 628 -5.44 29.90 17.02
C GLN A 628 -4.22 30.29 17.86
N GLN A 629 -3.53 29.33 18.48
CA GLN A 629 -2.35 29.59 19.29
C GLN A 629 -1.11 29.91 18.42
N LEU A 630 -0.93 29.22 17.29
CA LEU A 630 0.16 29.50 16.34
C LEU A 630 -0.03 30.85 15.63
N LYS A 631 -1.28 31.23 15.28
CA LYS A 631 -1.61 32.56 14.74
C LYS A 631 -1.37 33.71 15.74
N ARG A 632 -1.27 33.43 17.04
CA ARG A 632 -0.94 34.40 18.10
C ARG A 632 0.56 34.57 18.37
N LEU A 633 1.43 33.78 17.74
CA LEU A 633 2.88 33.97 17.90
C LEU A 633 3.27 35.37 17.41
N GLU A 634 3.99 36.14 18.24
CA GLU A 634 4.41 37.51 17.90
C GLU A 634 5.83 37.55 17.32
N SER A 635 6.72 36.63 17.74
CA SER A 635 8.09 36.53 17.23
C SER A 635 8.12 36.08 15.77
N ALA A 636 8.91 36.78 14.94
CA ALA A 636 9.17 36.39 13.56
C ALA A 636 9.91 35.04 13.46
N GLU A 637 10.76 34.72 14.43
CA GLU A 637 11.55 33.48 14.49
C GLU A 637 10.64 32.28 14.84
N GLU A 638 9.76 32.43 15.85
CA GLU A 638 8.75 31.40 16.16
C GLU A 638 7.79 31.21 14.97
N ARG A 639 7.36 32.28 14.29
CA ARG A 639 6.52 32.15 13.08
C ARG A 639 7.21 31.41 11.94
N ALA A 640 8.52 31.62 11.73
CA ALA A 640 9.29 30.90 10.72
C ALA A 640 9.42 29.41 11.07
N LEU A 641 9.68 29.10 12.35
CA LEU A 641 9.76 27.73 12.88
C LEU A 641 8.45 26.95 12.70
N PHE A 642 7.29 27.62 12.83
CA PHE A 642 5.96 27.01 12.69
C PHE A 642 5.29 27.25 11.31
N HIS A 643 6.05 27.64 10.28
CA HIS A 643 5.48 27.91 8.95
C HIS A 643 4.72 26.70 8.36
N ASP A 644 5.34 25.52 8.36
CA ASP A 644 4.74 24.30 7.80
C ASP A 644 3.50 23.82 8.59
N TRP A 645 3.44 24.13 9.89
CA TRP A 645 2.24 23.89 10.71
C TRP A 645 1.07 24.77 10.26
N LEU A 646 1.31 26.07 10.06
CA LEU A 646 0.29 27.00 9.60
C LEU A 646 -0.20 26.64 8.18
N ALA A 647 0.72 26.24 7.30
CA ALA A 647 0.38 25.73 5.97
C ALA A 647 -0.55 24.51 6.06
N PHE A 648 -0.16 23.47 6.80
CA PHE A 648 -0.97 22.26 6.99
C PHE A 648 -2.36 22.57 7.59
N LEU A 649 -2.45 23.40 8.63
CA LEU A 649 -3.73 23.73 9.26
C LEU A 649 -4.67 24.51 8.31
N SER A 650 -4.12 25.34 7.42
CA SER A 650 -4.91 26.03 6.38
C SER A 650 -5.48 25.10 5.29
N GLU A 651 -4.87 23.92 5.07
CA GLU A 651 -5.42 22.87 4.20
C GLU A 651 -6.57 22.10 4.87
N VAL A 652 -6.58 22.05 6.21
CA VAL A 652 -7.66 21.43 7.00
C VAL A 652 -8.90 22.33 7.00
N ASP A 653 -8.74 23.64 7.23
CA ASP A 653 -9.82 24.63 7.14
C ASP A 653 -9.53 25.74 6.08
N PRO A 654 -10.00 25.55 4.83
CA PRO A 654 -9.86 26.54 3.78
C PRO A 654 -10.54 27.89 4.09
N SER A 655 -11.51 27.94 5.00
CA SER A 655 -12.19 29.19 5.39
C SER A 655 -11.31 30.12 6.23
N LEU A 656 -10.11 29.66 6.62
CA LEU A 656 -9.12 30.38 7.43
C LEU A 656 -7.86 30.78 6.64
N THR A 657 -7.93 30.73 5.30
CA THR A 657 -6.87 31.18 4.36
C THR A 657 -6.73 32.71 4.25
N THR A 658 -7.60 33.49 4.90
CA THR A 658 -7.43 34.94 5.07
C THR A 658 -6.71 35.26 6.38
N GLY A 659 -5.42 35.60 6.28
CA GLY A 659 -4.56 36.02 7.40
C GLY A 659 -3.21 36.49 6.89
#